data_AF-A0A931TS19-F1
#
_entry.id   AF-A0A931TS19-F1
#
_cell.length_a   1.000
_cell.length_b   1.000
_cell.length_c   1.000
_cell.angle_alpha   90.00
_cell.angle_beta   90.00
_cell.angle_gamma   90.00
#
_symmetry.space_group_name_H-M   'P 1'
#
loop_
_entity.id
_entity.type
_entity.pdbx_description
1 polymer ?
#
loop_
_entity_poly.entity_id
_entity_poly.type
_entity_poly.pdbx_seq_one_letter_code
_entity_poly.pdbx_strand_id
1 'polypeptide(L)'
;MNKPLTYISLFSSAGVGCYGFKQNGFECIATNEILTKRLKIQAFNNKCKYETGYLDGDISTKEIKNKLFAEIKKWQTEHKISEPDVIVATPPCQGMSVANHKKNQELTRNSLVVESIKITKEVNPKFFIFENVRAFLNTTCTDVDGNEKTIEEAIKLNLGGHYNILFKVVNFKDYGSHSSRTRTLVIGVRKDLQNISPFDIFPEKHKPKTLRKLFIGLEELNEMGKISETDIFHSFREYNINMLPWIETLKEGQSAFQNTEENRIPHQIKDEKIVFNESKNGDKYARWYWDKEGPCVHTRNDILSSQNTVHPAENRVFSIRELMLMMSIPENFQWTNTSIEKLNNLSFLEKKMFLKKEELNIRHCIGESVPTGVFANIAKRIKDVLNQKVLSTTEINNIIKKEELSKIENLLSFINEDFEKSGLENIYQIAEYANSSRQENSAFFTRKDIAFSVVKDLPELKGKKKIRILEPSVGIGNFIPLLIEKYKDKDEVIFDLVDIDNNSFVVLKNILDKLKLSKKFKFNFINADFLTYNFNTKYDIVVGNPPYKKLTNSQELLSLYKFNARNNETNNLFSFFIEKAISLGNFVSLIVPKSLINSPEFNITRDILNEKNLLKICDYGEKGFKGVKIETISFLLETSSKKQTENILIESYITETFEVKPKEYLFSNRFPYWLIYRNEEFDQISEKMKFDIFNSFRDRQITKQITKENGIFRVLKSRNVGNNEVKELENYDCYIDDTENLAVAKFLNRDDVVMIPNLTYYPRASFLPKNTITDGSVALLTLKNGSRLPTEKDLEYYGSKEFEKFYRVARNYGTRSLNIDNNSVFFFGLLKEIE
;
A
#
# COMPACT_ATOMS: atom_id res chain seq x y z
N MET A 1 -30.05 5.27 10.54
CA MET A 1 -29.68 5.77 9.21
C MET A 1 -28.26 5.34 8.93
N ASN A 2 -27.97 4.75 7.77
CA ASN A 2 -26.59 4.48 7.36
C ASN A 2 -25.86 5.81 7.20
N LYS A 3 -24.62 5.89 7.71
CA LYS A 3 -23.79 7.09 7.55
C LYS A 3 -23.55 7.33 6.05
N PRO A 4 -23.56 8.59 5.57
CA PRO A 4 -23.31 8.87 4.16
C PRO A 4 -21.88 8.48 3.80
N LEU A 5 -21.69 7.99 2.57
CA LEU A 5 -20.35 7.87 1.98
C LEU A 5 -19.88 9.25 1.57
N THR A 6 -18.64 9.61 1.90
CA THR A 6 -18.14 10.97 1.78
C THR A 6 -16.83 11.08 1.04
N TYR A 7 -16.59 12.21 0.37
CA TYR A 7 -15.31 12.50 -0.26
C TYR A 7 -14.92 13.97 -0.23
N ILE A 8 -13.62 14.23 -0.35
CA ILE A 8 -13.03 15.54 -0.59
C ILE A 8 -12.37 15.55 -1.97
N SER A 9 -12.49 16.65 -2.70
CA SER A 9 -11.92 16.81 -4.04
C SER A 9 -10.97 18.01 -4.09
N LEU A 10 -9.67 17.77 -4.21
CA LEU A 10 -8.65 18.81 -4.32
C LEU A 10 -8.26 19.03 -5.78
N PHE A 11 -8.02 20.28 -6.17
CA PHE A 11 -7.67 20.66 -7.55
C PHE A 11 -8.74 20.23 -8.57
N SER A 12 -9.99 20.46 -8.20
CA SER A 12 -11.17 19.78 -8.74
C SER A 12 -11.63 20.23 -10.13
N SER A 13 -11.03 21.27 -10.72
CA SER A 13 -11.44 21.85 -12.01
C SER A 13 -12.93 22.21 -12.02
N ALA A 14 -13.68 21.91 -13.08
CA ALA A 14 -15.15 22.07 -13.09
C ALA A 14 -15.91 20.94 -12.38
N GLY A 15 -15.20 20.02 -11.71
CA GLY A 15 -15.80 18.87 -11.03
C GLY A 15 -16.26 17.73 -11.94
N VAL A 16 -15.86 17.73 -13.22
CA VAL A 16 -16.25 16.71 -14.22
C VAL A 16 -15.87 15.30 -13.77
N GLY A 17 -14.62 15.07 -13.37
CA GLY A 17 -14.16 13.75 -12.97
C GLY A 17 -14.90 13.25 -11.73
N CYS A 18 -14.86 14.04 -10.65
CA CYS A 18 -15.47 13.68 -9.37
C CYS A 18 -17.01 13.67 -9.40
N TYR A 19 -17.65 14.14 -10.48
CA TYR A 19 -19.08 13.87 -10.70
C TYR A 19 -19.39 12.36 -10.67
N GLY A 20 -18.42 11.51 -11.02
CA GLY A 20 -18.55 10.05 -10.91
C GLY A 20 -18.75 9.56 -9.47
N PHE A 21 -18.21 10.25 -8.46
CA PHE A 21 -18.49 9.94 -7.04
C PHE A 21 -19.94 10.28 -6.69
N LYS A 22 -20.42 11.44 -7.17
CA LYS A 22 -21.81 11.85 -6.99
C LYS A 22 -22.79 10.87 -7.65
N GLN A 23 -22.50 10.39 -8.86
CA GLN A 23 -23.31 9.37 -9.55
C GLN A 23 -23.41 8.05 -8.75
N ASN A 24 -22.43 7.76 -7.89
CA ASN A 24 -22.44 6.57 -7.04
C ASN A 24 -23.01 6.82 -5.64
N GLY A 25 -23.51 8.03 -5.36
CA GLY A 25 -24.15 8.40 -4.09
C GLY A 25 -23.20 8.82 -2.99
N PHE A 26 -21.99 9.28 -3.34
CA PHE A 26 -21.10 9.91 -2.37
C PHE A 26 -21.43 11.40 -2.22
N GLU A 27 -21.36 11.87 -0.98
CA GLU A 27 -21.52 13.27 -0.60
C GLU A 27 -20.16 13.99 -0.61
N CYS A 28 -20.07 15.13 -1.29
CA CYS A 28 -18.85 15.93 -1.28
C CYS A 28 -18.81 16.81 -0.03
N ILE A 29 -17.89 16.53 0.88
CA ILE A 29 -17.64 17.35 2.08
C ILE A 29 -17.14 18.71 1.64
N ALA A 30 -16.05 18.71 0.86
CA ALA A 30 -15.43 19.93 0.37
C ALA A 30 -14.77 19.69 -0.98
N THR A 31 -14.76 20.75 -1.78
CA THR A 31 -14.11 20.79 -3.08
C THR A 31 -13.26 22.05 -3.18
N ASN A 32 -12.01 21.91 -3.60
CA ASN A 32 -11.10 23.03 -3.79
C ASN A 32 -10.76 23.24 -5.26
N GLU A 33 -10.82 24.49 -5.70
CA GLU A 33 -10.42 24.95 -7.03
C GLU A 33 -10.12 26.45 -6.96
N ILE A 34 -9.05 26.89 -7.63
CA ILE A 34 -8.58 28.28 -7.57
C ILE A 34 -9.36 29.21 -8.51
N LEU A 35 -10.02 28.66 -9.53
CA LEU A 35 -10.82 29.45 -10.47
C LEU A 35 -12.30 29.42 -10.08
N THR A 36 -12.78 30.52 -9.49
CA THR A 36 -14.19 30.73 -9.09
C THR A 36 -15.20 30.30 -10.15
N LYS A 37 -14.95 30.62 -11.44
CA LYS A 37 -15.84 30.27 -12.55
C LYS A 37 -16.04 28.76 -12.72
N ARG A 38 -15.05 27.95 -12.33
CA ARG A 38 -15.13 26.49 -12.38
C ARG A 38 -15.85 25.94 -11.14
N LEU A 39 -15.66 26.55 -9.97
CA LEU A 39 -16.47 26.24 -8.79
C LEU A 39 -17.96 26.51 -9.00
N LYS A 40 -18.32 27.58 -9.72
CA LYS A 40 -19.72 27.84 -10.12
C LYS A 40 -20.33 26.68 -10.91
N ILE A 41 -19.56 26.07 -11.83
CA ILE A 41 -20.01 24.88 -12.57
C ILE A 41 -20.30 23.72 -11.59
N GLN A 42 -19.45 23.53 -10.58
CA GLN A 42 -19.68 22.52 -9.55
C GLN A 42 -20.95 22.81 -8.74
N ALA A 43 -21.21 24.07 -8.42
CA ALA A 43 -22.43 24.51 -7.72
C ALA A 43 -23.69 24.26 -8.55
N PHE A 44 -23.68 24.50 -9.86
CA PHE A 44 -24.81 24.15 -10.76
C PHE A 44 -25.14 22.66 -10.76
N ASN A 45 -24.15 21.83 -10.43
CA ASN A 45 -24.30 20.39 -10.28
C ASN A 45 -24.59 19.97 -8.83
N ASN A 46 -24.85 20.90 -7.90
CA ASN A 46 -25.07 20.64 -6.47
C ASN A 46 -24.01 19.71 -5.88
N LYS A 47 -22.73 19.94 -6.20
CA LYS A 47 -21.66 19.00 -5.85
C LYS A 47 -21.49 18.87 -4.34
N CYS A 48 -21.36 19.99 -3.63
CA CYS A 48 -21.31 20.04 -2.18
C CYS A 48 -22.70 20.35 -1.63
N LYS A 49 -23.02 19.74 -0.48
CA LYS A 49 -24.28 19.97 0.23
C LYS A 49 -24.37 21.35 0.85
N TYR A 50 -23.25 21.91 1.29
CA TYR A 50 -23.16 23.22 1.92
C TYR A 50 -22.32 24.15 1.05
N GLU A 51 -22.71 25.43 1.00
CA GLU A 51 -21.94 26.48 0.31
C GLU A 51 -20.51 26.61 0.87
N THR A 52 -20.33 26.38 2.17
CA THR A 52 -19.03 26.39 2.84
C THR A 52 -18.08 25.29 2.36
N GLY A 53 -18.61 24.27 1.67
CA GLY A 53 -17.81 23.21 1.04
C GLY A 53 -17.15 23.61 -0.28
N TYR A 54 -17.52 24.74 -0.91
CA TYR A 54 -16.87 25.24 -2.12
C TYR A 54 -15.69 26.16 -1.75
N LEU A 55 -14.49 25.59 -1.77
CA LEU A 55 -13.27 26.25 -1.34
C LEU A 55 -12.57 26.96 -2.50
N ASP A 56 -12.93 28.22 -2.71
CA ASP A 56 -12.31 29.12 -3.70
C ASP A 56 -10.99 29.67 -3.19
N GLY A 57 -9.88 29.23 -3.79
CA GLY A 57 -8.55 29.75 -3.49
C GLY A 57 -7.45 28.68 -3.50
N ASP A 58 -6.23 29.13 -3.18
CA ASP A 58 -5.05 28.28 -3.12
C ASP A 58 -5.02 27.46 -1.82
N ILE A 59 -5.14 26.13 -1.97
CA ILE A 59 -5.14 25.16 -0.87
C ILE A 59 -3.82 25.12 -0.08
N SER A 60 -2.71 25.66 -0.61
CA SER A 60 -1.46 25.77 0.13
C SER A 60 -1.56 26.78 1.29
N THR A 61 -2.50 27.73 1.22
CA THR A 61 -2.66 28.78 2.22
C THR A 61 -3.36 28.28 3.49
N LYS A 62 -2.97 28.85 4.64
CA LYS A 62 -3.58 28.52 5.94
C LYS A 62 -5.09 28.83 5.96
N GLU A 63 -5.52 29.89 5.27
CA GLU A 63 -6.93 30.29 5.22
C GLU A 63 -7.80 29.20 4.60
N ILE A 64 -7.43 28.71 3.41
CA ILE A 64 -8.22 27.70 2.69
C ILE A 64 -8.17 26.36 3.40
N LYS A 65 -7.03 25.98 4.00
CA LYS A 65 -6.94 24.78 4.86
C LYS A 65 -7.86 24.87 6.07
N ASN A 66 -7.88 26.01 6.77
CA ASN A 66 -8.77 26.21 7.90
C ASN A 66 -10.25 26.05 7.49
N LYS A 67 -10.64 26.55 6.32
CA LYS A 67 -11.99 26.35 5.76
C LYS A 67 -12.27 24.86 5.50
N LEU A 68 -11.32 24.14 4.90
CA LEU A 68 -11.43 22.68 4.69
C LEU A 68 -11.66 21.93 6.01
N PHE A 69 -10.83 22.18 7.01
CA PHE A 69 -10.93 21.49 8.30
C PHE A 69 -12.17 21.88 9.09
N ALA A 70 -12.62 23.14 8.98
CA ALA A 70 -13.89 23.58 9.56
C ALA A 70 -15.08 22.83 8.94
N GLU A 71 -15.07 22.64 7.62
CA GLU A 71 -16.11 21.87 6.93
C GLU A 71 -16.08 20.39 7.33
N ILE A 72 -14.89 19.76 7.40
CA ILE A 72 -14.76 18.37 7.91
C ILE A 72 -15.35 18.25 9.32
N LYS A 73 -15.02 19.19 10.23
CA LYS A 73 -15.54 19.20 11.59
C LYS A 73 -17.06 19.37 11.64
N LYS A 74 -17.63 20.18 10.75
CA LYS A 74 -19.07 20.33 10.59
C LYS A 74 -19.71 19.00 10.21
N TRP A 75 -19.15 18.29 9.23
CA TRP A 75 -19.66 16.97 8.84
C TRP A 75 -19.53 15.92 9.94
N GLN A 76 -18.43 15.91 10.69
CA GLN A 76 -18.25 15.04 11.85
C GLN A 76 -19.32 15.30 12.93
N THR A 77 -19.71 16.56 13.12
CA THR A 77 -20.70 16.96 14.12
C THR A 77 -22.15 16.70 13.64
N GLU A 78 -22.51 17.16 12.45
CA GLU A 78 -23.88 17.12 11.93
C GLU A 78 -24.27 15.75 11.34
N HIS A 79 -23.34 15.08 10.66
CA HIS A 79 -23.59 13.80 9.98
C HIS A 79 -22.99 12.60 10.70
N LYS A 80 -22.30 12.83 11.83
CA LYS A 80 -21.70 11.80 12.69
C LYS A 80 -20.74 10.88 11.92
N ILE A 81 -20.12 11.39 10.86
CA ILE A 81 -18.99 10.72 10.22
C ILE A 81 -17.78 10.80 11.17
N SER A 82 -16.95 9.78 11.22
CA SER A 82 -15.72 9.80 12.01
C SER A 82 -14.59 10.49 11.23
N GLU A 83 -14.47 10.14 9.96
CA GLU A 83 -13.52 10.70 9.00
C GLU A 83 -14.13 10.70 7.60
N PRO A 84 -13.59 11.50 6.64
CA PRO A 84 -13.90 11.36 5.23
C PRO A 84 -13.54 9.96 4.71
N ASP A 85 -14.39 9.36 3.86
CA ASP A 85 -14.06 8.06 3.27
C ASP A 85 -12.95 8.18 2.21
N VAL A 86 -13.00 9.23 1.37
CA VAL A 86 -12.10 9.36 0.22
C VAL A 86 -11.52 10.77 0.08
N ILE A 87 -10.22 10.87 -0.21
CA ILE A 87 -9.63 12.07 -0.83
C ILE A 87 -9.29 11.78 -2.29
N VAL A 88 -9.74 12.64 -3.20
CA VAL A 88 -9.29 12.64 -4.59
C VAL A 88 -8.51 13.92 -4.85
N ALA A 89 -7.29 13.80 -5.35
CA ALA A 89 -6.46 14.95 -5.72
C ALA A 89 -5.89 14.84 -7.13
N THR A 90 -6.02 15.92 -7.90
CA THR A 90 -5.50 16.05 -9.27
C THR A 90 -4.55 17.25 -9.37
N PRO A 91 -3.45 17.29 -8.58
CA PRO A 91 -2.60 18.47 -8.49
C PRO A 91 -1.98 18.84 -9.85
N PRO A 92 -2.03 20.12 -10.26
CA PRO A 92 -1.52 20.53 -11.56
C PRO A 92 -0.01 20.38 -11.65
N CYS A 93 0.48 19.83 -12.76
CA CYS A 93 1.91 19.57 -13.00
C CYS A 93 2.45 20.35 -14.20
N GLN A 94 2.21 21.67 -14.24
CA GLN A 94 2.65 22.54 -15.33
C GLN A 94 4.19 22.67 -15.30
N GLY A 95 4.90 21.90 -16.14
CA GLY A 95 6.37 21.87 -16.22
C GLY A 95 6.93 20.49 -16.58
N MET A 96 6.17 19.43 -16.29
CA MET A 96 6.59 18.03 -16.49
C MET A 96 6.12 17.42 -17.82
N SER A 97 5.45 18.20 -18.68
CA SER A 97 5.08 17.70 -20.00
C SER A 97 6.33 17.71 -20.89
N VAL A 98 6.50 16.66 -21.68
CA VAL A 98 7.59 16.50 -22.68
C VAL A 98 7.73 17.73 -23.61
N ALA A 99 6.70 18.58 -23.67
CA ALA A 99 6.64 19.77 -24.52
C ALA A 99 7.14 21.09 -23.88
N ASN A 100 7.38 21.18 -22.56
CA ASN A 100 7.71 22.45 -21.89
C ASN A 100 9.06 22.40 -21.15
N HIS A 101 10.17 22.60 -21.87
CA HIS A 101 11.51 22.82 -21.31
C HIS A 101 11.66 24.25 -20.72
N LYS A 102 11.13 24.53 -19.52
CA LYS A 102 11.48 25.75 -18.75
C LYS A 102 11.85 25.42 -17.31
N LYS A 103 13.17 25.30 -17.06
CA LYS A 103 13.80 24.80 -15.83
C LYS A 103 13.64 25.66 -14.56
N ASN A 104 13.23 26.93 -14.64
CA ASN A 104 13.34 27.86 -13.50
C ASN A 104 12.05 28.10 -12.68
N GLN A 105 10.92 27.46 -13.02
CA GLN A 105 9.63 27.57 -12.27
C GLN A 105 9.13 26.24 -11.68
N GLU A 106 9.95 25.19 -11.67
CA GLU A 106 9.53 23.83 -11.30
C GLU A 106 9.36 23.65 -9.78
N LEU A 107 10.21 24.29 -8.97
CA LEU A 107 10.24 24.14 -7.51
C LEU A 107 8.92 24.55 -6.82
N THR A 108 8.27 25.63 -7.25
CA THR A 108 6.98 26.06 -6.68
C THR A 108 5.79 25.22 -7.12
N ARG A 109 5.88 24.44 -8.20
CA ARG A 109 4.74 23.65 -8.73
C ARG A 109 4.71 22.21 -8.23
N ASN A 110 5.87 21.63 -7.93
CA ASN A 110 5.97 20.36 -7.20
C ASN A 110 5.41 20.46 -5.77
N SER A 111 5.28 21.68 -5.24
CA SER A 111 4.73 21.97 -3.90
C SER A 111 3.28 21.48 -3.71
N LEU A 112 2.44 21.46 -4.74
CA LEU A 112 1.01 21.12 -4.60
C LEU A 112 0.77 19.61 -4.43
N VAL A 113 1.70 18.79 -4.91
CA VAL A 113 1.70 17.35 -4.66
C VAL A 113 2.03 17.09 -3.19
N VAL A 114 3.04 17.79 -2.68
CA VAL A 114 3.42 17.74 -1.27
C VAL A 114 2.30 18.28 -0.38
N GLU A 115 1.55 19.28 -0.85
CA GLU A 115 0.35 19.75 -0.16
C GLU A 115 -0.74 18.68 -0.11
N SER A 116 -0.93 17.93 -1.20
CA SER A 116 -1.86 16.78 -1.21
C SER A 116 -1.44 15.70 -0.21
N ILE A 117 -0.13 15.45 -0.06
CA ILE A 117 0.43 14.52 0.92
C ILE A 117 0.15 15.01 2.35
N LYS A 118 0.44 16.28 2.65
CA LYS A 118 0.20 16.90 3.96
C LYS A 118 -1.27 16.80 4.38
N ILE A 119 -2.18 17.21 3.49
CA ILE A 119 -3.62 17.14 3.74
C ILE A 119 -4.09 15.70 3.92
N THR A 120 -3.60 14.76 3.10
CA THR A 120 -3.97 13.35 3.25
C THR A 120 -3.51 12.78 4.59
N LYS A 121 -2.29 13.12 5.03
CA LYS A 121 -1.76 12.70 6.32
C LYS A 121 -2.56 13.28 7.50
N GLU A 122 -2.96 14.54 7.41
CA GLU A 122 -3.72 15.24 8.48
C GLU A 122 -5.18 14.79 8.54
N VAL A 123 -5.84 14.64 7.38
CA VAL A 123 -7.25 14.20 7.29
C VAL A 123 -7.40 12.70 7.55
N ASN A 124 -6.39 11.90 7.21
CA ASN A 124 -6.35 10.45 7.39
C ASN A 124 -7.59 9.70 6.84
N PRO A 125 -7.98 9.91 5.56
CA PRO A 125 -9.15 9.25 4.98
C PRO A 125 -8.96 7.73 4.89
N LYS A 126 -10.05 6.97 4.73
CA LYS A 126 -9.97 5.51 4.46
C LYS A 126 -9.21 5.21 3.18
N PHE A 127 -9.45 6.03 2.14
CA PHE A 127 -8.85 5.91 0.82
C PHE A 127 -8.33 7.24 0.31
N PHE A 128 -7.24 7.21 -0.45
CA PHE A 128 -6.83 8.35 -1.27
C PHE A 128 -6.57 7.93 -2.72
N ILE A 129 -6.88 8.83 -3.65
CA ILE A 129 -6.62 8.67 -5.08
C ILE A 129 -5.91 9.93 -5.58
N PHE A 130 -4.65 9.78 -5.97
CA PHE A 130 -3.95 10.82 -6.72
C PHE A 130 -3.89 10.44 -8.19
N GLU A 131 -4.25 11.38 -9.05
CA GLU A 131 -4.15 11.24 -10.50
C GLU A 131 -3.18 12.26 -11.07
N ASN A 132 -2.32 11.81 -11.99
CA ASN A 132 -1.43 12.70 -12.71
C ASN A 132 -0.89 12.14 -14.03
N VAL A 133 -0.08 12.92 -14.74
CA VAL A 133 0.60 12.53 -15.98
C VAL A 133 1.57 11.35 -15.78
N ARG A 134 1.87 10.61 -16.85
CA ARG A 134 2.72 9.41 -16.81
C ARG A 134 4.11 9.64 -16.17
N ALA A 135 4.74 10.78 -16.45
CA ALA A 135 6.10 11.08 -15.98
C ALA A 135 6.17 11.48 -14.50
N PHE A 136 5.01 11.72 -13.87
CA PHE A 136 4.86 12.31 -12.53
C PHE A 136 5.69 11.65 -11.44
N LEU A 137 5.71 10.32 -11.38
CA LEU A 137 6.34 9.61 -10.25
C LEU A 137 7.85 9.82 -10.15
N ASN A 138 8.51 10.07 -11.28
CA ASN A 138 9.96 10.23 -11.35
C ASN A 138 10.40 11.70 -11.23
N THR A 139 9.46 12.65 -11.17
CA THR A 139 9.78 14.06 -11.00
C THR A 139 10.25 14.30 -9.57
N THR A 140 11.31 15.10 -9.41
CA THR A 140 11.83 15.51 -8.10
C THR A 140 10.98 16.63 -7.48
N CYS A 141 10.70 16.54 -6.19
CA CYS A 141 10.04 17.57 -5.40
C CYS A 141 10.80 17.81 -4.07
N THR A 142 10.70 19.02 -3.55
CA THR A 142 11.07 19.33 -2.16
C THR A 142 10.02 18.73 -1.21
N ASP A 143 10.36 17.63 -0.55
CA ASP A 143 9.47 16.90 0.37
C ASP A 143 9.20 17.70 1.67
N VAL A 144 8.36 17.17 2.55
CA VAL A 144 7.95 17.80 3.83
C VAL A 144 9.13 18.12 4.75
N ASP A 145 10.24 17.41 4.59
CA ASP A 145 11.48 17.57 5.36
C ASP A 145 12.46 18.56 4.72
N GLY A 146 12.11 19.16 3.57
CA GLY A 146 12.96 20.10 2.84
C GLY A 146 13.96 19.43 1.88
N ASN A 147 14.01 18.10 1.81
CA ASN A 147 14.94 17.37 0.94
C ASN A 147 14.33 17.10 -0.43
N GLU A 148 15.16 17.14 -1.48
CA GLU A 148 14.76 16.77 -2.84
C GLU A 148 14.64 15.24 -2.98
N LYS A 149 13.45 14.78 -3.36
CA LYS A 149 13.14 13.35 -3.60
C LYS A 149 12.21 13.19 -4.77
N THR A 150 12.13 12.00 -5.36
CA THR A 150 11.07 11.75 -6.35
C THR A 150 9.69 11.81 -5.69
N ILE A 151 8.66 12.18 -6.44
CA ILE A 151 7.28 12.21 -5.93
C ILE A 151 6.83 10.83 -5.43
N GLU A 152 7.24 9.74 -6.08
CA GLU A 152 6.95 8.40 -5.60
C GLU A 152 7.56 8.14 -4.21
N GLU A 153 8.82 8.52 -4.01
CA GLU A 153 9.49 8.42 -2.71
C GLU A 153 8.81 9.29 -1.66
N ALA A 154 8.48 10.55 -1.98
CA ALA A 154 7.79 11.45 -1.06
C ALA A 154 6.44 10.87 -0.61
N ILE A 155 5.63 10.32 -1.53
CA ILE A 155 4.37 9.65 -1.19
C ILE A 155 4.62 8.45 -0.26
N LYS A 156 5.60 7.59 -0.59
CA LYS A 156 5.92 6.39 0.19
C LYS A 156 6.40 6.73 1.61
N LEU A 157 7.36 7.64 1.75
CA LEU A 157 7.93 8.03 3.04
C LEU A 157 6.88 8.67 3.97
N ASN A 158 5.97 9.48 3.41
CA ASN A 158 4.98 10.21 4.21
C ASN A 158 3.70 9.44 4.50
N LEU A 159 3.25 8.59 3.58
CA LEU A 159 1.95 7.91 3.66
C LEU A 159 2.08 6.38 3.76
N GLY A 160 3.18 5.78 3.31
CA GLY A 160 3.36 4.32 3.28
C GLY A 160 3.39 3.65 4.64
N GLY A 161 3.69 4.41 5.71
CA GLY A 161 3.56 3.95 7.09
C GLY A 161 2.11 3.64 7.48
N HIS A 162 1.15 4.45 7.02
CA HIS A 162 -0.28 4.33 7.35
C HIS A 162 -1.13 3.69 6.25
N TYR A 163 -0.66 3.68 5.00
CA TYR A 163 -1.40 3.21 3.83
C TYR A 163 -0.67 2.10 3.07
N ASN A 164 -1.44 1.12 2.60
CA ASN A 164 -1.07 0.27 1.50
C ASN A 164 -1.28 1.03 0.18
N ILE A 165 -0.22 1.26 -0.60
CA ILE A 165 -0.23 2.15 -1.77
C ILE A 165 0.08 1.37 -3.04
N LEU A 166 -0.72 1.57 -4.08
CA LEU A 166 -0.54 1.04 -5.42
C LEU A 166 -0.27 2.17 -6.41
N PHE A 167 0.81 2.03 -7.18
CA PHE A 167 1.19 2.93 -8.26
C PHE A 167 0.96 2.19 -9.61
N LYS A 168 0.12 2.73 -10.49
CA LYS A 168 -0.14 2.13 -11.81
C LYS A 168 -0.23 3.22 -12.88
N VAL A 169 0.52 3.04 -13.97
CA VAL A 169 0.32 3.79 -15.21
C VAL A 169 -0.71 3.05 -16.05
N VAL A 170 -1.79 3.73 -16.42
CA VAL A 170 -2.92 3.17 -17.17
C VAL A 170 -3.36 4.10 -18.30
N ASN A 171 -4.04 3.55 -19.30
CA ASN A 171 -4.76 4.34 -20.30
C ASN A 171 -6.25 4.38 -19.94
N PHE A 172 -6.81 5.56 -19.69
CA PHE A 172 -8.19 5.72 -19.26
C PHE A 172 -9.23 5.22 -20.26
N LYS A 173 -8.89 5.06 -21.55
CA LYS A 173 -9.78 4.39 -22.51
C LYS A 173 -10.17 2.97 -22.08
N ASP A 174 -9.29 2.32 -21.33
CA ASP A 174 -9.50 0.97 -20.84
C ASP A 174 -10.27 0.95 -19.50
N TYR A 175 -10.54 2.09 -18.86
CA TYR A 175 -11.04 2.17 -17.47
C TYR A 175 -12.25 3.10 -17.32
N GLY A 176 -13.08 3.21 -18.36
CA GLY A 176 -14.31 4.01 -18.30
C GLY A 176 -14.26 5.35 -19.04
N SER A 177 -13.22 5.61 -19.84
CA SER A 177 -13.24 6.67 -20.87
C SER A 177 -13.41 6.08 -22.26
N HIS A 178 -13.78 6.92 -23.23
CA HIS A 178 -13.73 6.59 -24.64
C HIS A 178 -12.67 7.38 -25.41
N SER A 179 -11.76 8.04 -24.68
CA SER A 179 -10.59 8.72 -25.21
C SER A 179 -9.30 8.08 -24.71
N SER A 180 -8.31 7.98 -25.58
CA SER A 180 -6.98 7.52 -25.21
C SER A 180 -6.26 8.56 -24.37
N ARG A 181 -6.01 8.27 -23.10
CA ARG A 181 -5.33 9.18 -22.16
C ARG A 181 -4.52 8.38 -21.15
N THR A 182 -3.19 8.38 -21.30
CA THR A 182 -2.30 7.68 -20.36
C THR A 182 -2.02 8.54 -19.15
N ARG A 183 -2.26 7.99 -17.95
CA ARG A 183 -2.14 8.65 -16.65
C ARG A 183 -1.61 7.69 -15.60
N THR A 184 -1.04 8.26 -14.56
CA THR A 184 -0.65 7.56 -13.35
C THR A 184 -1.78 7.70 -12.34
N LEU A 185 -2.22 6.55 -11.81
CA LEU A 185 -3.08 6.48 -10.62
C LEU A 185 -2.23 6.01 -9.44
N VAL A 186 -2.33 6.74 -8.33
CA VAL A 186 -1.80 6.34 -7.03
C VAL A 186 -2.98 6.15 -6.10
N ILE A 187 -3.20 4.91 -5.66
CA ILE A 187 -4.33 4.55 -4.81
C ILE A 187 -3.80 4.05 -3.48
N GLY A 188 -4.25 4.66 -2.39
CA GLY A 188 -3.95 4.25 -1.02
C GLY A 188 -5.16 3.69 -0.30
N VAL A 189 -4.97 2.60 0.44
CA VAL A 189 -5.92 2.02 1.38
C VAL A 189 -5.31 2.03 2.76
N ARG A 190 -6.00 2.59 3.75
CA ARG A 190 -5.48 2.68 5.12
C ARG A 190 -5.28 1.28 5.71
N LYS A 191 -4.16 1.05 6.40
CA LYS A 191 -3.73 -0.30 6.82
C LYS A 191 -4.62 -0.96 7.89
N ASP A 192 -5.45 -0.19 8.57
CA ASP A 192 -6.47 -0.71 9.49
C ASP A 192 -7.63 -1.41 8.75
N LEU A 193 -7.81 -1.14 7.45
CA LEU A 193 -8.78 -1.82 6.58
C LEU A 193 -8.24 -3.17 6.08
N GLN A 194 -8.09 -4.12 7.00
CA GLN A 194 -7.36 -5.39 6.81
C GLN A 194 -7.83 -6.27 5.65
N ASN A 195 -9.09 -6.14 5.25
CA ASN A 195 -9.74 -6.98 4.23
C ASN A 195 -9.78 -6.32 2.83
N ILE A 196 -9.27 -5.09 2.72
CA ILE A 196 -9.31 -4.29 1.50
C ILE A 196 -7.88 -3.99 1.07
N SER A 197 -7.58 -4.28 -0.19
CA SER A 197 -6.34 -3.91 -0.86
C SER A 197 -6.60 -2.85 -1.92
N PRO A 198 -5.57 -2.09 -2.33
CA PRO A 198 -5.70 -1.17 -3.46
C PRO A 198 -6.16 -1.82 -4.77
N PHE A 199 -5.94 -3.13 -4.98
CA PHE A 199 -6.48 -3.83 -6.15
C PHE A 199 -8.00 -3.95 -6.11
N ASP A 200 -8.61 -4.08 -4.93
CA ASP A 200 -10.06 -4.20 -4.79
C ASP A 200 -10.78 -2.91 -5.22
N ILE A 201 -10.15 -1.74 -5.06
CA ILE A 201 -10.70 -0.44 -5.44
C ILE A 201 -10.12 0.15 -6.73
N PHE A 202 -9.23 -0.59 -7.40
CA PHE A 202 -8.71 -0.19 -8.71
C PHE A 202 -9.82 -0.26 -9.75
N PRO A 203 -9.90 0.67 -10.73
CA PRO A 203 -10.98 0.65 -11.69
C PRO A 203 -10.92 -0.60 -12.58
N GLU A 204 -12.08 -1.14 -12.94
CA GLU A 204 -12.20 -2.29 -13.83
C GLU A 204 -11.94 -1.94 -15.30
N LYS A 205 -11.44 -2.92 -16.05
CA LYS A 205 -11.21 -2.75 -17.48
C LYS A 205 -12.53 -2.83 -18.27
N HIS A 206 -12.75 -1.88 -19.16
CA HIS A 206 -13.86 -1.85 -20.12
C HIS A 206 -13.35 -1.56 -21.53
N LYS A 207 -13.98 -2.17 -22.53
CA LYS A 207 -13.66 -1.88 -23.94
C LYS A 207 -14.21 -0.50 -24.32
N PRO A 208 -13.39 0.44 -24.82
CA PRO A 208 -13.88 1.73 -25.26
C PRO A 208 -14.75 1.58 -26.52
N LYS A 209 -15.73 2.47 -26.69
CA LYS A 209 -16.48 2.61 -27.94
C LYS A 209 -15.63 3.38 -28.97
N THR A 210 -15.82 3.05 -30.25
CA THR A 210 -15.25 3.84 -31.36
C THR A 210 -16.03 5.15 -31.55
N LEU A 211 -15.43 6.15 -32.21
CA LEU A 211 -16.12 7.40 -32.53
C LEU A 211 -17.40 7.15 -33.34
N ARG A 212 -17.36 6.24 -34.31
CA ARG A 212 -18.54 5.85 -35.10
C ARG A 212 -19.71 5.41 -34.23
N LYS A 213 -19.43 4.69 -33.13
CA LYS A 213 -20.46 4.23 -32.18
C LYS A 213 -20.88 5.29 -31.17
N LEU A 214 -19.99 6.23 -30.85
CA LEU A 214 -20.28 7.31 -29.91
C LEU A 214 -21.14 8.39 -30.53
N PHE A 215 -20.93 8.71 -31.80
CA PHE A 215 -21.54 9.85 -32.47
C PHE A 215 -22.81 9.49 -33.25
N ILE A 216 -23.35 8.29 -33.03
CA ILE A 216 -24.62 7.87 -33.65
C ILE A 216 -25.72 8.87 -33.29
N GLY A 217 -26.39 9.40 -34.32
CA GLY A 217 -27.52 10.31 -34.16
C GLY A 217 -27.14 11.78 -33.96
N LEU A 218 -25.85 12.14 -33.98
CA LEU A 218 -25.44 13.55 -34.00
C LEU A 218 -25.64 14.16 -35.40
N GLU A 219 -26.07 15.42 -35.44
CA GLU A 219 -26.25 16.20 -36.66
C GLU A 219 -24.89 16.49 -37.34
N GLU A 220 -24.84 16.58 -38.67
CA GLU A 220 -23.60 17.03 -39.33
C GLU A 220 -23.40 18.55 -39.16
N LEU A 221 -22.17 18.97 -38.84
CA LEU A 221 -21.77 20.36 -38.66
C LEU A 221 -20.71 20.80 -39.71
N ASN A 222 -21.00 20.55 -40.99
CA ASN A 222 -20.09 20.90 -42.09
C ASN A 222 -20.03 22.40 -42.45
N GLU A 223 -20.96 23.21 -41.93
CA GLU A 223 -21.00 24.65 -42.17
C GLU A 223 -20.28 25.42 -41.07
N MET A 224 -19.43 26.39 -41.45
CA MET A 224 -18.67 27.21 -40.52
C MET A 224 -19.61 27.99 -39.58
N GLY A 225 -19.44 27.81 -38.27
CA GLY A 225 -20.26 28.48 -37.26
C GLY A 225 -21.63 27.84 -37.03
N LYS A 226 -21.88 26.64 -37.60
CA LYS A 226 -23.11 25.89 -37.34
C LYS A 226 -23.19 25.44 -35.88
N ILE A 227 -24.38 25.60 -35.32
CA ILE A 227 -24.78 25.15 -33.99
C ILE A 227 -25.96 24.22 -34.21
N SER A 228 -25.97 23.04 -33.59
CA SER A 228 -27.11 22.12 -33.73
C SER A 228 -28.42 22.76 -33.28
N GLU A 229 -29.49 22.39 -33.99
CA GLU A 229 -30.84 22.85 -33.69
C GLU A 229 -31.30 22.31 -32.34
N THR A 230 -30.96 21.04 -32.06
CA THR A 230 -31.45 20.28 -30.91
C THR A 230 -30.47 20.18 -29.74
N ASP A 231 -29.17 20.48 -29.94
CA ASP A 231 -28.15 20.44 -28.88
C ASP A 231 -27.13 21.58 -29.01
N ILE A 232 -27.24 22.60 -28.15
CA ILE A 232 -26.32 23.75 -28.14
C ILE A 232 -24.85 23.35 -27.99
N PHE A 233 -24.56 22.25 -27.28
CA PHE A 233 -23.20 21.76 -27.08
C PHE A 233 -22.69 20.95 -28.27
N HIS A 234 -23.55 20.54 -29.20
CA HIS A 234 -23.13 20.06 -30.50
C HIS A 234 -22.84 21.26 -31.43
N SER A 235 -21.76 21.97 -31.08
CA SER A 235 -21.23 23.14 -31.77
C SER A 235 -19.70 23.13 -31.71
N PHE A 236 -19.07 23.79 -32.68
CA PHE A 236 -17.61 23.88 -32.79
C PHE A 236 -17.12 25.32 -32.92
N ARG A 237 -15.86 25.55 -32.53
CA ARG A 237 -15.24 26.88 -32.61
C ARG A 237 -14.90 27.21 -34.05
N GLU A 238 -15.34 28.37 -34.51
CA GLU A 238 -14.95 28.93 -35.81
C GLU A 238 -13.42 29.10 -35.89
N TYR A 239 -12.84 28.77 -37.04
CA TYR A 239 -11.43 28.99 -37.36
C TYR A 239 -11.32 29.90 -38.58
N ASN A 240 -10.11 30.44 -38.84
CA ASN A 240 -9.90 31.32 -39.99
C ASN A 240 -10.19 30.56 -41.29
N ILE A 241 -11.07 31.08 -42.14
CA ILE A 241 -11.50 30.44 -43.38
C ILE A 241 -10.34 30.10 -44.33
N ASN A 242 -9.23 30.85 -44.26
CA ASN A 242 -8.00 30.57 -45.02
C ASN A 242 -7.36 29.22 -44.66
N MET A 243 -7.76 28.60 -43.54
CA MET A 243 -7.30 27.29 -43.10
C MET A 243 -8.16 26.14 -43.66
N LEU A 244 -9.33 26.41 -44.26
CA LEU A 244 -10.20 25.39 -44.85
C LEU A 244 -9.48 24.56 -45.94
N PRO A 245 -8.74 25.17 -46.88
CA PRO A 245 -7.99 24.42 -47.90
C PRO A 245 -6.96 23.44 -47.33
N TRP A 246 -6.53 23.65 -46.09
CA TRP A 246 -5.54 22.79 -45.42
C TRP A 246 -6.14 21.44 -45.03
N ILE A 247 -7.45 21.38 -44.74
CA ILE A 247 -8.10 20.19 -44.18
C ILE A 247 -9.19 19.59 -45.06
N GLU A 248 -9.76 20.34 -46.00
CA GLU A 248 -10.96 19.95 -46.74
C GLU A 248 -10.80 18.68 -47.60
N THR A 249 -9.59 18.41 -48.11
CA THR A 249 -9.28 17.23 -48.93
C THR A 249 -8.64 16.08 -48.15
N LEU A 250 -8.35 16.27 -46.86
CA LEU A 250 -7.71 15.25 -46.04
C LEU A 250 -8.64 14.05 -45.85
N LYS A 251 -8.07 12.85 -45.91
CA LYS A 251 -8.73 11.61 -45.53
C LYS A 251 -8.45 11.29 -44.06
N GLU A 252 -9.18 10.31 -43.50
CA GLU A 252 -8.92 9.81 -42.14
C GLU A 252 -7.43 9.52 -41.92
N GLY A 253 -6.88 10.04 -40.83
CA GLY A 253 -5.46 9.87 -40.48
C GLY A 253 -4.48 10.78 -41.20
N GLN A 254 -4.89 11.52 -42.23
CA GLN A 254 -4.00 12.45 -42.93
C GLN A 254 -3.86 13.77 -42.19
N SER A 255 -2.65 14.35 -42.25
CA SER A 255 -2.32 15.68 -41.73
C SER A 255 -2.17 16.67 -42.86
N ALA A 256 -2.55 17.93 -42.63
CA ALA A 256 -2.35 19.01 -43.57
C ALA A 256 -0.88 19.24 -43.98
N PHE A 257 0.09 18.79 -43.16
CA PHE A 257 1.52 18.82 -43.53
C PHE A 257 1.90 17.83 -44.63
N GLN A 258 1.00 16.91 -45.00
CA GLN A 258 1.19 15.93 -46.07
C GLN A 258 0.67 16.43 -47.42
N ASN A 259 0.08 17.64 -47.46
CA ASN A 259 -0.36 18.26 -48.71
C ASN A 259 0.84 18.58 -49.61
N THR A 260 0.67 18.43 -50.93
CA THR A 260 1.70 18.73 -51.94
C THR A 260 1.59 20.14 -52.49
N GLU A 261 0.41 20.76 -52.46
CA GLU A 261 0.19 22.13 -52.90
C GLU A 261 0.61 23.11 -51.79
N GLU A 262 1.50 24.07 -52.10
CA GLU A 262 2.06 24.99 -51.10
C GLU A 262 1.00 25.79 -50.34
N ASN A 263 -0.07 26.23 -51.01
CA ASN A 263 -1.19 26.95 -50.41
C ASN A 263 -2.05 26.09 -49.46
N ARG A 264 -1.92 24.75 -49.49
CA ARG A 264 -2.62 23.81 -48.62
C ARG A 264 -1.79 23.33 -47.44
N ILE A 265 -0.49 23.62 -47.41
CA ILE A 265 0.37 23.33 -46.26
C ILE A 265 0.13 24.42 -45.21
N PRO A 266 -0.06 24.09 -43.92
CA PRO A 266 -0.26 25.09 -42.87
C PRO A 266 0.85 26.14 -42.85
N HIS A 267 0.50 27.41 -43.02
CA HIS A 267 1.45 28.51 -43.14
C HIS A 267 0.94 29.80 -42.49
N GLN A 268 1.85 30.78 -42.39
CA GLN A 268 1.57 32.17 -42.03
C GLN A 268 2.10 33.07 -43.14
N ILE A 269 1.45 34.22 -43.35
CA ILE A 269 1.95 35.27 -44.24
C ILE A 269 2.66 36.29 -43.36
N LYS A 270 3.96 36.46 -43.53
CA LYS A 270 4.79 37.48 -42.85
C LYS A 270 5.58 38.25 -43.91
N ASP A 271 5.45 39.57 -43.90
CA ASP A 271 6.11 40.46 -44.87
C ASP A 271 5.88 40.00 -46.33
N GLU A 272 4.62 39.69 -46.66
CA GLU A 272 4.18 39.18 -47.97
C GLU A 272 4.80 37.82 -48.38
N LYS A 273 5.52 37.15 -47.47
CA LYS A 273 6.13 35.84 -47.71
C LYS A 273 5.41 34.73 -46.94
N ILE A 274 5.29 33.57 -47.59
CA ILE A 274 4.76 32.34 -46.99
C ILE A 274 5.83 31.75 -46.06
N VAL A 275 5.47 31.59 -44.80
CA VAL A 275 6.28 30.91 -43.78
C VAL A 275 5.51 29.67 -43.31
N PHE A 276 5.99 28.49 -43.69
CA PHE A 276 5.36 27.23 -43.30
C PHE A 276 5.47 27.00 -41.79
N ASN A 277 4.39 26.50 -41.20
CA ASN A 277 4.38 26.12 -39.80
C ASN A 277 5.25 24.86 -39.59
N GLU A 278 5.91 24.77 -38.43
CA GLU A 278 6.71 23.59 -38.11
C GLU A 278 5.85 22.42 -37.61
N SER A 279 5.99 21.26 -38.26
CA SER A 279 5.42 19.98 -37.81
C SER A 279 6.24 19.38 -36.66
N LYS A 280 6.25 20.04 -35.49
CA LYS A 280 6.95 19.53 -34.30
C LYS A 280 6.32 18.26 -33.72
N ASN A 281 5.02 18.07 -33.95
CA ASN A 281 4.27 16.89 -33.56
C ASN A 281 3.46 16.46 -34.80
N GLY A 282 3.69 15.25 -35.31
CA GLY A 282 3.14 14.77 -36.60
C GLY A 282 1.62 14.58 -36.65
N ASP A 283 0.89 15.05 -35.65
CA ASP A 283 -0.54 14.85 -35.44
C ASP A 283 -1.35 16.16 -35.36
N LYS A 284 -0.72 17.29 -35.66
CA LYS A 284 -1.40 18.58 -35.84
C LYS A 284 -2.13 18.62 -37.17
N TYR A 285 -3.27 19.32 -37.21
CA TYR A 285 -4.11 19.44 -38.41
C TYR A 285 -4.45 18.08 -39.05
N ALA A 286 -4.56 17.04 -38.22
CA ALA A 286 -4.78 15.68 -38.69
C ALA A 286 -6.20 15.22 -38.40
N ARG A 287 -6.86 14.62 -39.41
CA ARG A 287 -8.15 13.97 -39.23
C ARG A 287 -8.00 12.73 -38.39
N TRP A 288 -8.91 12.55 -37.43
CA TRP A 288 -8.97 11.31 -36.68
C TRP A 288 -9.66 10.19 -37.47
N TYR A 289 -9.85 9.04 -36.83
CA TYR A 289 -10.43 7.84 -37.43
C TYR A 289 -11.82 7.57 -36.86
N TRP A 290 -12.76 7.15 -37.69
CA TRP A 290 -14.10 6.74 -37.26
C TRP A 290 -14.08 5.46 -36.43
N ASP A 291 -13.28 4.48 -36.88
CA ASP A 291 -13.22 3.13 -36.31
C ASP A 291 -12.09 2.98 -35.27
N LYS A 292 -11.83 4.06 -34.52
CA LYS A 292 -10.97 4.08 -33.32
C LYS A 292 -11.67 4.78 -32.15
N GLU A 293 -11.19 4.54 -30.95
CA GLU A 293 -11.51 5.37 -29.79
C GLU A 293 -11.09 6.84 -30.02
N GLY A 294 -11.63 7.75 -29.21
CA GLY A 294 -11.27 9.17 -29.28
C GLY A 294 -9.78 9.43 -28.99
N PRO A 295 -9.20 10.48 -29.59
CA PRO A 295 -7.84 10.91 -29.27
C PRO A 295 -7.78 11.46 -27.85
N CYS A 296 -6.56 11.71 -27.35
CA CYS A 296 -6.39 12.40 -26.07
C CYS A 296 -7.04 13.79 -26.15
N VAL A 297 -7.99 14.08 -25.25
CA VAL A 297 -8.61 15.40 -25.19
C VAL A 297 -7.70 16.38 -24.46
N HIS A 298 -7.15 17.33 -25.20
CA HIS A 298 -6.26 18.39 -24.68
C HIS A 298 -7.06 19.65 -24.29
N THR A 299 -6.42 20.58 -23.58
CA THR A 299 -7.04 21.85 -23.17
C THR A 299 -7.39 22.72 -24.38
N ARG A 300 -6.49 22.79 -25.37
CA ARG A 300 -6.71 23.48 -26.65
C ARG A 300 -7.35 22.54 -27.67
N ASN A 301 -8.49 21.94 -27.33
CA ASN A 301 -9.30 21.14 -28.25
C ASN A 301 -10.13 22.01 -29.22
N ASP A 302 -10.01 23.32 -29.12
CA ASP A 302 -10.75 24.34 -29.87
C ASP A 302 -10.07 24.79 -31.18
N ILE A 303 -8.84 24.32 -31.45
CA ILE A 303 -8.04 24.77 -32.61
C ILE A 303 -7.53 23.59 -33.43
N LEU A 304 -7.48 23.78 -34.76
CA LEU A 304 -6.99 22.78 -35.71
C LEU A 304 -5.49 22.47 -35.56
N SER A 305 -4.71 23.44 -35.07
CA SER A 305 -3.27 23.31 -34.88
C SER A 305 -2.86 22.50 -33.66
N SER A 306 -3.83 22.10 -32.85
CA SER A 306 -3.64 21.20 -31.72
C SER A 306 -3.66 19.74 -32.18
N GLN A 307 -3.26 18.84 -31.30
CA GLN A 307 -3.03 17.43 -31.62
C GLN A 307 -4.36 16.70 -31.77
N ASN A 308 -4.58 16.06 -32.91
CA ASN A 308 -5.72 15.17 -33.18
C ASN A 308 -7.09 15.80 -32.88
N THR A 309 -7.29 17.07 -33.21
CA THR A 309 -8.54 17.78 -32.92
C THR A 309 -9.54 17.75 -34.08
N VAL A 310 -9.12 17.36 -35.30
CA VAL A 310 -9.95 17.44 -36.51
C VAL A 310 -10.87 16.23 -36.64
N HIS A 311 -12.15 16.50 -36.92
CA HIS A 311 -13.19 15.48 -37.08
C HIS A 311 -12.82 14.48 -38.20
N PRO A 312 -13.19 13.18 -38.09
CA PRO A 312 -12.82 12.17 -39.09
C PRO A 312 -13.29 12.48 -40.51
N ALA A 313 -14.41 13.19 -40.68
CA ALA A 313 -14.97 13.53 -42.00
C ALA A 313 -15.26 15.02 -42.20
N GLU A 314 -15.55 15.77 -41.14
CA GLU A 314 -16.10 17.13 -41.26
C GLU A 314 -14.98 18.18 -41.15
N ASN A 315 -15.13 19.32 -41.81
CA ASN A 315 -14.10 20.36 -41.88
C ASN A 315 -14.06 21.23 -40.61
N ARG A 316 -13.85 20.61 -39.46
CA ARG A 316 -13.92 21.26 -38.15
C ARG A 316 -13.16 20.50 -37.07
N VAL A 317 -13.01 21.14 -35.92
CA VAL A 317 -12.65 20.44 -34.68
C VAL A 317 -13.83 19.66 -34.11
N PHE A 318 -13.57 18.77 -33.16
CA PHE A 318 -14.62 18.12 -32.38
C PHE A 318 -15.52 19.14 -31.63
N SER A 319 -16.82 18.90 -31.65
CA SER A 319 -17.81 19.70 -30.91
C SER A 319 -17.72 19.47 -29.40
N ILE A 320 -18.30 20.36 -28.58
CA ILE A 320 -18.33 20.15 -27.13
C ILE A 320 -19.01 18.82 -26.78
N ARG A 321 -20.13 18.48 -27.42
CA ARG A 321 -20.86 17.22 -27.21
C ARG A 321 -20.00 16.00 -27.51
N GLU A 322 -19.30 16.00 -28.63
CA GLU A 322 -18.40 14.91 -29.01
C GLU A 322 -17.30 14.71 -27.96
N LEU A 323 -16.71 15.81 -27.47
CA LEU A 323 -15.71 15.76 -26.40
C LEU A 323 -16.29 15.25 -25.07
N MET A 324 -17.52 15.65 -24.73
CA MET A 324 -18.25 15.13 -23.56
C MET A 324 -18.44 13.61 -23.66
N LEU A 325 -18.88 13.11 -24.82
CA LEU A 325 -19.05 11.67 -25.07
C LEU A 325 -17.72 10.91 -24.97
N MET A 326 -16.64 11.45 -25.55
CA MET A 326 -15.30 10.87 -25.44
C MET A 326 -14.80 10.78 -23.99
N MET A 327 -15.09 11.81 -23.18
CA MET A 327 -14.70 11.89 -21.77
C MET A 327 -15.71 11.25 -20.82
N SER A 328 -16.73 10.58 -21.36
CA SER A 328 -17.81 9.92 -20.62
C SER A 328 -18.53 10.85 -19.63
N ILE A 329 -18.64 12.12 -19.99
CA ILE A 329 -19.38 13.14 -19.23
C ILE A 329 -20.87 12.90 -19.47
N PRO A 330 -21.68 12.73 -18.41
CA PRO A 330 -23.09 12.41 -18.58
C PRO A 330 -23.87 13.63 -19.08
N GLU A 331 -24.96 13.38 -19.82
CA GLU A 331 -25.78 14.42 -20.43
C GLU A 331 -26.43 15.37 -19.41
N ASN A 332 -26.67 14.88 -18.19
CA ASN A 332 -27.23 15.66 -17.11
C ASN A 332 -26.21 16.57 -16.39
N PHE A 333 -24.92 16.54 -16.77
CA PHE A 333 -23.92 17.46 -16.24
C PHE A 333 -24.20 18.88 -16.71
N GLN A 334 -24.40 19.80 -15.76
CA GLN A 334 -24.76 21.19 -16.06
C GLN A 334 -23.49 22.05 -16.19
N TRP A 335 -23.32 22.73 -17.33
CA TRP A 335 -22.23 23.71 -17.50
C TRP A 335 -22.59 25.12 -17.01
N THR A 336 -23.89 25.42 -16.90
CA THR A 336 -24.41 26.72 -16.44
C THR A 336 -25.61 26.51 -15.51
N ASN A 337 -26.12 27.59 -14.91
CA ASN A 337 -27.35 27.55 -14.12
C ASN A 337 -28.62 27.46 -14.97
N THR A 338 -28.51 27.60 -16.29
CA THR A 338 -29.63 27.47 -17.22
C THR A 338 -29.71 26.01 -17.69
N SER A 339 -30.91 25.42 -17.60
CA SER A 339 -31.11 24.03 -18.04
C SER A 339 -30.79 23.87 -19.53
N ILE A 340 -30.29 22.69 -19.90
CA ILE A 340 -29.99 22.33 -21.29
C ILE A 340 -31.19 22.54 -22.22
N GLU A 341 -32.40 22.20 -21.77
CA GLU A 341 -33.65 22.39 -22.51
C GLU A 341 -33.87 23.87 -22.86
N LYS A 342 -33.68 24.77 -21.90
CA LYS A 342 -33.80 26.22 -22.14
C LYS A 342 -32.72 26.71 -23.10
N LEU A 343 -31.49 26.23 -22.96
CA LEU A 343 -30.40 26.60 -23.85
C LEU A 343 -30.63 26.13 -25.30
N ASN A 344 -31.22 24.94 -25.47
CA ASN A 344 -31.53 24.38 -26.79
C ASN A 344 -32.67 25.16 -27.48
N ASN A 345 -33.59 25.74 -26.71
CA ASN A 345 -34.70 26.57 -27.20
C ASN A 345 -34.33 28.05 -27.45
N LEU A 346 -33.08 28.46 -27.18
CA LEU A 346 -32.62 29.82 -27.51
C LEU A 346 -32.61 30.05 -29.03
N SER A 347 -32.85 31.29 -29.45
CA SER A 347 -32.63 31.69 -30.84
C SER A 347 -31.16 31.51 -31.23
N PHE A 348 -30.88 31.41 -32.54
CA PHE A 348 -29.51 31.25 -33.03
C PHE A 348 -28.55 32.33 -32.52
N LEU A 349 -29.00 33.60 -32.49
CA LEU A 349 -28.18 34.72 -32.01
C LEU A 349 -27.87 34.60 -30.51
N GLU A 350 -28.85 34.19 -29.71
CA GLU A 350 -28.66 33.95 -28.28
C GLU A 350 -27.74 32.75 -28.01
N LYS A 351 -27.88 31.65 -28.78
CA LYS A 351 -26.95 30.51 -28.73
C LYS A 351 -25.51 30.96 -29.02
N LYS A 352 -25.31 31.80 -30.04
CA LYS A 352 -23.99 32.34 -30.40
C LYS A 352 -23.40 33.23 -29.30
N MET A 353 -24.22 34.08 -28.68
CA MET A 353 -23.79 34.91 -27.53
C MET A 353 -23.38 34.06 -26.33
N PHE A 354 -24.16 33.02 -26.02
CA PHE A 354 -23.86 32.06 -24.96
C PHE A 354 -22.51 31.36 -25.20
N LEU A 355 -22.33 30.76 -26.38
CA LEU A 355 -21.11 30.03 -26.72
C LEU A 355 -19.88 30.94 -26.72
N LYS A 356 -19.99 32.16 -27.24
CA LYS A 356 -18.90 33.16 -27.19
C LYS A 356 -18.39 33.42 -25.77
N LYS A 357 -19.28 33.33 -24.77
CA LYS A 357 -18.96 33.54 -23.36
C LYS A 357 -18.41 32.28 -22.69
N GLU A 358 -19.05 31.14 -22.90
CA GLU A 358 -18.83 29.94 -22.08
C GLU A 358 -17.96 28.86 -22.76
N GLU A 359 -17.94 28.78 -24.09
CA GLU A 359 -17.35 27.68 -24.86
C GLU A 359 -15.90 27.39 -24.46
N LEU A 360 -15.05 28.43 -24.45
CA LEU A 360 -13.63 28.26 -24.16
C LEU A 360 -13.39 27.74 -22.74
N ASN A 361 -14.20 28.19 -21.77
CA ASN A 361 -14.12 27.71 -20.40
C ASN A 361 -14.51 26.24 -20.32
N ILE A 362 -15.62 25.84 -20.96
CA ILE A 362 -16.09 24.45 -21.03
C ILE A 362 -15.00 23.56 -21.63
N ARG A 363 -14.47 23.93 -22.81
CA ARG A 363 -13.42 23.17 -23.51
C ARG A 363 -12.16 23.00 -22.67
N HIS A 364 -11.69 24.05 -21.99
CA HIS A 364 -10.56 23.95 -21.07
C HIS A 364 -10.84 22.99 -19.92
N CYS A 365 -12.03 23.07 -19.31
CA CYS A 365 -12.42 22.18 -18.22
C CYS A 365 -12.45 20.70 -18.67
N ILE A 366 -13.00 20.41 -19.85
CA ILE A 366 -13.02 19.05 -20.40
C ILE A 366 -11.58 18.54 -20.63
N GLY A 367 -10.71 19.35 -21.24
CA GLY A 367 -9.33 18.94 -21.51
C GLY A 367 -8.47 18.68 -20.27
N GLU A 368 -8.70 19.43 -19.19
CA GLU A 368 -7.96 19.24 -17.93
C GLU A 368 -8.48 18.06 -17.11
N SER A 369 -9.78 17.82 -17.13
CA SER A 369 -10.44 16.88 -16.23
C SER A 369 -10.05 15.42 -16.43
N VAL A 370 -10.16 14.66 -15.34
CA VAL A 370 -10.24 13.19 -15.42
C VAL A 370 -11.61 12.82 -16.03
N PRO A 371 -11.69 11.85 -16.95
CA PRO A 371 -12.97 11.37 -17.48
C PRO A 371 -13.90 10.88 -16.36
N THR A 372 -15.18 11.28 -16.41
CA THR A 372 -16.15 10.97 -15.34
C THR A 372 -16.30 9.47 -15.10
N GLY A 373 -16.31 8.67 -16.17
CA GLY A 373 -16.47 7.22 -16.07
C GLY A 373 -15.32 6.52 -15.32
N VAL A 374 -14.11 7.09 -15.29
CA VAL A 374 -12.97 6.53 -14.54
C VAL A 374 -13.21 6.66 -13.03
N PHE A 375 -13.53 7.87 -12.55
CA PHE A 375 -13.83 8.08 -11.13
C PHE A 375 -15.17 7.46 -10.73
N ALA A 376 -16.14 7.36 -11.63
CA ALA A 376 -17.36 6.60 -11.38
C ALA A 376 -17.06 5.11 -11.15
N ASN A 377 -16.12 4.53 -11.90
CA ASN A 377 -15.70 3.15 -11.70
C ASN A 377 -15.02 2.97 -10.33
N ILE A 378 -14.05 3.83 -9.99
CA ILE A 378 -13.39 3.81 -8.67
C ILE A 378 -14.40 3.98 -7.53
N ALA A 379 -15.30 4.95 -7.62
CA ALA A 379 -16.32 5.21 -6.61
C ALA A 379 -17.26 4.00 -6.43
N LYS A 380 -17.66 3.36 -7.52
CA LYS A 380 -18.45 2.12 -7.48
C LYS A 380 -17.69 1.02 -6.73
N ARG A 381 -16.43 0.78 -7.09
CA ARG A 381 -15.59 -0.24 -6.44
C ARG A 381 -15.43 0.03 -4.94
N ILE A 382 -15.20 1.28 -4.54
CA ILE A 382 -15.13 1.69 -3.12
C ILE A 382 -16.46 1.42 -2.41
N LYS A 383 -17.59 1.79 -3.03
CA LYS A 383 -18.92 1.54 -2.46
C LYS A 383 -19.18 0.04 -2.29
N ASP A 384 -18.83 -0.77 -3.28
CA ASP A 384 -19.05 -2.21 -3.25
C ASP A 384 -18.24 -2.87 -2.12
N VAL A 385 -16.96 -2.52 -1.96
CA VAL A 385 -16.13 -3.09 -0.87
C VAL A 385 -16.55 -2.60 0.52
N LEU A 386 -17.04 -1.36 0.64
CA LEU A 386 -17.54 -0.83 1.92
C LEU A 386 -18.91 -1.43 2.30
N ASN A 387 -19.71 -1.83 1.32
CA ASN A 387 -21.00 -2.49 1.56
C ASN A 387 -20.88 -4.00 1.79
N GLN A 388 -19.75 -4.61 1.43
CA GLN A 388 -19.54 -6.04 1.65
C GLN A 388 -19.48 -6.35 3.15
N LYS A 389 -20.31 -7.30 3.59
CA LYS A 389 -20.30 -7.75 4.99
C LYS A 389 -18.98 -8.46 5.27
N VAL A 390 -18.22 -7.95 6.23
CA VAL A 390 -17.08 -8.64 6.82
C VAL A 390 -17.58 -9.48 7.99
N LEU A 391 -17.34 -10.80 7.94
CA LEU A 391 -17.71 -11.68 9.03
C LEU A 391 -16.74 -11.52 10.22
N SER A 392 -17.29 -11.48 11.43
CA SER A 392 -16.51 -11.57 12.65
C SER A 392 -16.02 -13.00 12.89
N THR A 393 -14.95 -13.15 13.66
CA THR A 393 -14.43 -14.47 14.09
C THR A 393 -15.52 -15.33 14.75
N THR A 394 -16.40 -14.71 15.54
CA THR A 394 -17.53 -15.40 16.19
C THR A 394 -18.54 -15.91 15.17
N GLU A 395 -18.89 -15.09 14.18
CA GLU A 395 -19.79 -15.50 13.09
C GLU A 395 -19.19 -16.64 12.26
N ILE A 396 -17.90 -16.55 11.90
CA ILE A 396 -17.19 -17.60 11.17
C ILE A 396 -17.22 -18.91 11.95
N ASN A 397 -16.88 -18.90 13.24
CA ASN A 397 -16.90 -20.10 14.09
C ASN A 397 -18.32 -20.69 14.22
N ASN A 398 -19.34 -19.85 14.30
CA ASN A 398 -20.73 -20.30 14.33
C ASN A 398 -21.14 -20.96 13.01
N ILE A 399 -20.75 -20.41 11.86
CA ILE A 399 -20.97 -21.01 10.54
C ILE A 399 -20.26 -22.37 10.46
N ILE A 400 -18.99 -22.43 10.83
CA ILE A 400 -18.20 -23.67 10.80
C ILE A 400 -18.84 -24.77 11.65
N LYS A 401 -19.31 -24.42 12.86
CA LYS A 401 -19.96 -25.38 13.75
C LYS A 401 -21.34 -25.80 13.23
N LYS A 402 -22.14 -24.86 12.74
CA LYS A 402 -23.52 -25.12 12.28
C LYS A 402 -23.55 -25.98 11.01
N GLU A 403 -22.67 -25.70 10.05
CA GLU A 403 -22.62 -26.39 8.76
C GLU A 403 -21.59 -27.55 8.76
N GLU A 404 -20.99 -27.84 9.92
CA GLU A 404 -19.97 -28.88 10.11
C GLU A 404 -18.79 -28.78 9.11
N LEU A 405 -18.30 -27.55 8.86
CA LEU A 405 -17.29 -27.28 7.82
C LEU A 405 -15.89 -27.83 8.14
N SER A 406 -15.69 -28.42 9.32
CA SER A 406 -14.49 -29.20 9.61
C SER A 406 -14.40 -30.47 8.75
N LYS A 407 -15.52 -30.95 8.18
CA LYS A 407 -15.53 -31.99 7.15
C LYS A 407 -15.27 -31.36 5.78
N ILE A 408 -14.28 -31.90 5.05
CA ILE A 408 -13.84 -31.36 3.76
C ILE A 408 -15.00 -31.31 2.74
N GLU A 409 -15.83 -32.33 2.68
CA GLU A 409 -16.98 -32.40 1.76
C GLU A 409 -17.98 -31.27 1.99
N ASN A 410 -18.31 -31.01 3.27
CA ASN A 410 -19.21 -29.92 3.66
C ASN A 410 -18.62 -28.55 3.33
N LEU A 411 -17.32 -28.36 3.58
CA LEU A 411 -16.62 -27.12 3.22
C LEU A 411 -16.68 -26.88 1.71
N LEU A 412 -16.46 -27.91 0.90
CA LEU A 412 -16.55 -27.78 -0.56
C LEU A 412 -17.99 -27.46 -1.02
N SER A 413 -19.01 -28.11 -0.44
CA SER A 413 -20.42 -27.79 -0.76
C SER A 413 -20.73 -26.34 -0.41
N PHE A 414 -20.33 -25.90 0.79
CA PHE A 414 -20.51 -24.53 1.25
C PHE A 414 -19.84 -23.51 0.32
N ILE A 415 -18.56 -23.72 -0.04
CA ILE A 415 -17.85 -22.85 -0.97
C ILE A 415 -18.58 -22.83 -2.32
N ASN A 416 -19.03 -23.98 -2.81
CA ASN A 416 -19.70 -24.04 -4.11
C ASN A 416 -21.03 -23.28 -4.16
N GLU A 417 -21.79 -23.29 -3.07
CA GLU A 417 -23.11 -22.67 -2.94
C GLU A 417 -23.07 -21.18 -2.54
N ASP A 418 -22.08 -20.80 -1.72
CA ASP A 418 -22.07 -19.49 -1.05
C ASP A 418 -20.99 -18.53 -1.55
N PHE A 419 -20.13 -18.95 -2.49
CA PHE A 419 -19.00 -18.15 -3.00
C PHE A 419 -19.36 -16.69 -3.34
N GLU A 420 -20.39 -16.51 -4.16
CA GLU A 420 -20.83 -15.18 -4.63
C GLU A 420 -21.53 -14.36 -3.52
N LYS A 421 -22.16 -15.04 -2.55
CA LYS A 421 -22.91 -14.39 -1.46
C LYS A 421 -22.00 -13.91 -0.35
N SER A 422 -21.07 -14.76 0.09
CA SER A 422 -20.09 -14.44 1.11
C SER A 422 -18.97 -13.56 0.57
N GLY A 423 -18.62 -13.71 -0.71
CA GLY A 423 -17.49 -13.04 -1.33
C GLY A 423 -16.16 -13.65 -0.91
N LEU A 424 -15.14 -13.41 -1.75
CA LEU A 424 -13.87 -14.14 -1.73
C LEU A 424 -13.18 -14.11 -0.35
N GLU A 425 -13.10 -12.95 0.28
CA GLU A 425 -12.39 -12.78 1.54
C GLU A 425 -13.00 -13.61 2.68
N ASN A 426 -14.33 -13.62 2.80
CA ASN A 426 -15.02 -14.42 3.79
C ASN A 426 -14.84 -15.93 3.51
N ILE A 427 -14.81 -16.34 2.24
CA ILE A 427 -14.52 -17.73 1.85
C ILE A 427 -13.12 -18.15 2.30
N TYR A 428 -12.09 -17.33 2.04
CA TYR A 428 -10.73 -17.60 2.51
C TYR A 428 -10.68 -17.73 4.05
N GLN A 429 -11.32 -16.80 4.77
CA GLN A 429 -11.34 -16.85 6.23
C GLN A 429 -12.06 -18.09 6.77
N ILE A 430 -13.23 -18.44 6.22
CA ILE A 430 -13.98 -19.64 6.63
C ILE A 430 -13.15 -20.89 6.36
N ALA A 431 -12.55 -21.00 5.17
CA ALA A 431 -11.76 -22.15 4.78
C ALA A 431 -10.53 -22.34 5.68
N GLU A 432 -9.81 -21.26 6.04
CA GLU A 432 -8.69 -21.37 6.97
C GLU A 432 -9.13 -21.77 8.37
N TYR A 433 -10.17 -21.13 8.93
CA TYR A 433 -10.62 -21.46 10.28
C TYR A 433 -11.15 -22.90 10.35
N ALA A 434 -11.78 -23.38 9.29
CA ALA A 434 -12.19 -24.78 9.17
C ALA A 434 -11.00 -25.74 9.07
N ASN A 435 -9.91 -25.36 8.39
CA ASN A 435 -8.65 -26.13 8.35
C ASN A 435 -7.95 -26.16 9.72
N SER A 436 -7.83 -25.02 10.41
CA SER A 436 -7.19 -24.95 11.73
C SER A 436 -7.91 -25.78 12.78
N SER A 437 -9.22 -25.99 12.64
CA SER A 437 -9.97 -26.92 13.49
C SER A 437 -9.60 -28.39 13.29
N ARG A 438 -8.99 -28.74 12.15
CA ARG A 438 -8.56 -30.10 11.79
C ARG A 438 -7.08 -30.38 12.10
N GLN A 439 -6.24 -29.36 12.20
CA GLN A 439 -4.79 -29.54 12.34
C GLN A 439 -4.24 -28.88 13.61
N GLU A 440 -3.36 -29.57 14.33
CA GLU A 440 -2.46 -28.97 15.35
C GLU A 440 -1.31 -28.15 14.73
N ASN A 441 -1.29 -27.99 13.41
CA ASN A 441 -0.17 -27.37 12.70
C ASN A 441 -0.27 -25.85 12.60
N SER A 442 0.87 -25.21 12.83
CA SER A 442 1.07 -23.79 13.11
C SER A 442 1.05 -22.88 11.87
N ALA A 443 0.17 -23.15 10.90
CA ALA A 443 -0.03 -22.26 9.75
C ALA A 443 -1.07 -21.19 10.13
N PHE A 444 -0.68 -19.92 10.07
CA PHE A 444 -1.55 -18.80 10.43
C PHE A 444 -2.12 -18.13 9.19
N PHE A 445 -3.43 -17.85 9.20
CA PHE A 445 -4.12 -17.14 8.12
C PHE A 445 -3.43 -15.82 7.78
N THR A 446 -2.88 -15.72 6.57
CA THR A 446 -2.30 -14.47 6.06
C THR A 446 -3.39 -13.57 5.53
N ARG A 447 -3.71 -12.51 6.28
CA ARG A 447 -4.71 -11.51 5.85
C ARG A 447 -4.33 -10.82 4.54
N LYS A 448 -5.34 -10.34 3.81
CA LYS A 448 -5.17 -9.64 2.52
C LYS A 448 -4.25 -8.42 2.62
N ASP A 449 -4.39 -7.57 3.64
CA ASP A 449 -3.54 -6.38 3.82
C ASP A 449 -2.04 -6.71 3.93
N ILE A 450 -1.72 -7.82 4.60
CA ILE A 450 -0.35 -8.30 4.79
C ILE A 450 0.16 -8.95 3.52
N ALA A 451 -0.63 -9.83 2.90
CA ALA A 451 -0.27 -10.43 1.62
C ALA A 451 -0.03 -9.34 0.56
N PHE A 452 -0.86 -8.28 0.52
CA PHE A 452 -0.64 -7.13 -0.36
C PHE A 452 0.65 -6.40 -0.04
N SER A 453 0.97 -6.21 1.24
CA SER A 453 2.21 -5.55 1.65
C SER A 453 3.47 -6.28 1.19
N VAL A 454 3.40 -7.61 0.98
CA VAL A 454 4.48 -8.41 0.39
C VAL A 454 4.44 -8.32 -1.14
N VAL A 455 3.27 -8.55 -1.75
CA VAL A 455 3.10 -8.61 -3.20
C VAL A 455 3.39 -7.27 -3.89
N LYS A 456 3.07 -6.15 -3.24
CA LYS A 456 3.29 -4.80 -3.81
C LYS A 456 4.78 -4.56 -4.14
N ASP A 457 5.68 -5.08 -3.31
CA ASP A 457 7.13 -4.84 -3.43
C ASP A 457 7.85 -5.86 -4.30
N LEU A 458 7.18 -6.96 -4.69
CA LEU A 458 7.74 -7.90 -5.66
C LEU A 458 8.06 -7.19 -6.98
N PRO A 459 9.16 -7.58 -7.65
CA PRO A 459 9.61 -6.89 -8.86
C PRO A 459 8.61 -7.05 -10.00
N GLU A 460 8.49 -6.01 -10.83
CA GLU A 460 7.68 -6.04 -12.05
C GLU A 460 8.24 -7.00 -13.13
N LEU A 461 9.50 -7.42 -13.01
CA LEU A 461 10.22 -8.28 -13.96
C LEU A 461 10.07 -7.77 -15.41
N LYS A 462 10.41 -6.49 -15.62
CA LYS A 462 10.27 -5.81 -16.93
C LYS A 462 11.02 -6.60 -18.01
N GLY A 463 10.38 -6.81 -19.16
CA GLY A 463 10.94 -7.60 -20.28
C GLY A 463 10.68 -9.11 -20.22
N LYS A 464 10.38 -9.68 -19.04
CA LYS A 464 9.91 -11.07 -18.96
C LYS A 464 8.41 -11.15 -19.25
N LYS A 465 8.07 -11.87 -20.32
CA LYS A 465 6.69 -12.19 -20.73
C LYS A 465 6.11 -13.40 -20.01
N LYS A 466 6.98 -14.37 -19.71
CA LYS A 466 6.66 -15.60 -18.98
C LYS A 466 7.40 -15.58 -17.65
N ILE A 467 6.71 -15.89 -16.57
CA ILE A 467 7.31 -15.97 -15.24
C ILE A 467 6.87 -17.23 -14.50
N ARG A 468 7.72 -17.72 -13.60
CA ARG A 468 7.42 -18.86 -12.73
C ARG A 468 7.56 -18.47 -11.26
N ILE A 469 6.50 -18.68 -10.49
CA ILE A 469 6.38 -18.32 -9.08
C ILE A 469 6.23 -19.59 -8.27
N LEU A 470 7.01 -19.73 -7.20
CA LEU A 470 6.88 -20.81 -6.22
C LEU A 470 6.24 -20.26 -4.95
N GLU A 471 5.22 -20.96 -4.46
CA GLU A 471 4.77 -20.81 -3.08
C GLU A 471 5.05 -22.09 -2.28
N PRO A 472 5.94 -22.06 -1.27
CA PRO A 472 6.46 -23.26 -0.62
C PRO A 472 5.52 -23.89 0.43
N SER A 473 4.45 -23.18 0.81
CA SER A 473 3.49 -23.62 1.84
C SER A 473 2.14 -22.93 1.60
N VAL A 474 1.44 -23.35 0.54
CA VAL A 474 0.33 -22.59 -0.03
C VAL A 474 -0.90 -22.48 0.85
N GLY A 475 -1.17 -23.48 1.69
CA GLY A 475 -2.45 -23.61 2.37
C GLY A 475 -3.59 -23.48 1.36
N ILE A 476 -4.52 -22.56 1.62
CA ILE A 476 -5.63 -22.28 0.71
C ILE A 476 -5.35 -21.17 -0.32
N GLY A 477 -4.12 -20.65 -0.41
CA GLY A 477 -3.67 -19.76 -1.49
C GLY A 477 -3.91 -18.26 -1.29
N ASN A 478 -3.79 -17.74 -0.05
CA ASN A 478 -4.06 -16.34 0.28
C ASN A 478 -3.28 -15.30 -0.58
N PHE A 479 -2.10 -15.65 -1.08
CA PHE A 479 -1.31 -14.78 -1.96
C PHE A 479 -1.77 -14.78 -3.43
N ILE A 480 -2.45 -15.84 -3.87
CA ILE A 480 -2.71 -16.11 -5.29
C ILE A 480 -3.55 -15.02 -5.96
N PRO A 481 -4.68 -14.54 -5.38
CA PRO A 481 -5.47 -13.47 -6.00
C PRO A 481 -4.65 -12.19 -6.25
N LEU A 482 -3.79 -11.82 -5.30
CA LEU A 482 -2.96 -10.61 -5.40
C LEU A 482 -1.82 -10.77 -6.41
N LEU A 483 -1.20 -11.96 -6.46
CA LEU A 483 -0.17 -12.29 -7.46
C LEU A 483 -0.74 -12.29 -8.89
N ILE A 484 -1.96 -12.81 -9.07
CA ILE A 484 -2.69 -12.74 -10.34
C ILE A 484 -2.87 -11.28 -10.77
N GLU A 485 -3.36 -10.41 -9.88
CA GLU A 485 -3.55 -8.99 -10.19
C GLU A 485 -2.23 -8.25 -10.47
N LYS A 486 -1.17 -8.54 -9.70
CA LYS A 486 0.17 -7.98 -9.89
C LYS A 486 0.73 -8.34 -11.27
N TYR A 487 0.61 -9.60 -11.68
CA TYR A 487 1.20 -10.13 -12.91
C TYR A 487 0.20 -10.33 -14.06
N LYS A 488 -0.97 -9.69 -14.01
CA LYS A 488 -2.00 -9.79 -15.06
C LYS A 488 -1.57 -9.22 -16.41
N ASP A 489 -0.49 -8.47 -16.49
CA ASP A 489 0.02 -7.94 -17.75
C ASP A 489 1.08 -8.88 -18.39
N LYS A 490 1.37 -10.04 -17.78
CA LYS A 490 2.22 -11.09 -18.35
C LYS A 490 1.45 -11.97 -19.35
N ASP A 491 2.19 -12.53 -20.31
CA ASP A 491 1.67 -13.46 -21.33
C ASP A 491 1.39 -14.83 -20.72
N GLU A 492 2.21 -15.26 -19.76
CA GLU A 492 2.07 -16.53 -19.04
C GLU A 492 2.64 -16.41 -17.62
N VAL A 493 1.92 -16.96 -16.65
CA VAL A 493 2.36 -17.04 -15.25
C VAL A 493 2.15 -18.46 -14.77
N ILE A 494 3.22 -19.12 -14.36
CA ILE A 494 3.18 -20.49 -13.85
C ILE A 494 3.38 -20.44 -12.34
N PHE A 495 2.41 -20.95 -11.60
CA PHE A 495 2.47 -21.13 -10.16
C PHE A 495 2.82 -22.59 -9.84
N ASP A 496 3.92 -22.81 -9.13
CA ASP A 496 4.19 -24.07 -8.47
C ASP A 496 3.80 -23.91 -7.00
N LEU A 497 2.80 -24.68 -6.58
CA LEU A 497 2.17 -24.57 -5.27
C LEU A 497 2.49 -25.83 -4.47
N VAL A 498 3.15 -25.66 -3.34
CA VAL A 498 3.61 -26.77 -2.51
C VAL A 498 2.86 -26.76 -1.19
N ASP A 499 2.30 -27.90 -0.82
CA ASP A 499 1.73 -28.14 0.51
C ASP A 499 1.82 -29.62 0.86
N ILE A 500 2.03 -29.91 2.14
CA ILE A 500 2.04 -31.28 2.65
C ILE A 500 0.61 -31.81 2.85
N ASP A 501 -0.36 -30.95 3.12
CA ASP A 501 -1.76 -31.34 3.27
C ASP A 501 -2.50 -31.31 1.93
N ASN A 502 -2.89 -32.50 1.47
CA ASN A 502 -3.68 -32.64 0.24
C ASN A 502 -5.07 -32.00 0.37
N ASN A 503 -5.65 -31.88 1.57
CA ASN A 503 -6.95 -31.23 1.74
C ASN A 503 -6.90 -29.75 1.39
N SER A 504 -5.82 -29.05 1.74
CA SER A 504 -5.57 -27.65 1.35
C SER A 504 -5.66 -27.47 -0.16
N PHE A 505 -5.09 -28.39 -0.95
CA PHE A 505 -5.20 -28.35 -2.41
C PHE A 505 -6.59 -28.58 -2.93
N VAL A 506 -7.35 -29.49 -2.32
CA VAL A 506 -8.73 -29.75 -2.74
C VAL A 506 -9.57 -28.48 -2.56
N VAL A 507 -9.43 -27.79 -1.43
CA VAL A 507 -10.09 -26.49 -1.17
C VAL A 507 -9.60 -25.43 -2.16
N LEU A 508 -8.29 -25.26 -2.31
CA LEU A 508 -7.72 -24.24 -3.18
C LEU A 508 -8.12 -24.44 -4.65
N LYS A 509 -8.10 -25.67 -5.16
CA LYS A 509 -8.59 -25.98 -6.52
C LYS A 509 -10.04 -25.53 -6.69
N ASN A 510 -10.90 -25.85 -5.72
CA ASN A 510 -12.29 -25.43 -5.77
C ASN A 510 -12.46 -23.90 -5.77
N ILE A 511 -11.66 -23.17 -4.98
CA ILE A 511 -11.65 -21.69 -4.99
C ILE A 511 -11.16 -21.16 -6.35
N LEU A 512 -10.07 -21.70 -6.89
CA LEU A 512 -9.50 -21.27 -8.18
C LEU A 512 -10.47 -21.50 -9.35
N ASP A 513 -11.21 -22.60 -9.34
CA ASP A 513 -12.24 -22.90 -10.35
C ASP A 513 -13.36 -21.84 -10.33
N LYS A 514 -13.73 -21.32 -9.16
CA LYS A 514 -14.73 -20.25 -9.01
C LYS A 514 -14.24 -18.88 -9.49
N LEU A 515 -12.94 -18.63 -9.43
CA LEU A 515 -12.35 -17.35 -9.88
C LEU A 515 -12.36 -17.16 -11.40
N LYS A 516 -12.72 -18.18 -12.20
CA LYS A 516 -12.85 -18.10 -13.68
C LYS A 516 -11.62 -17.49 -14.35
N LEU A 517 -10.43 -17.96 -13.96
CA LEU A 517 -9.16 -17.38 -14.37
C LEU A 517 -8.85 -17.62 -15.85
N SER A 518 -8.07 -16.71 -16.44
CA SER A 518 -7.55 -16.86 -17.81
C SER A 518 -6.57 -18.03 -17.91
N LYS A 519 -6.59 -18.75 -19.06
CA LYS A 519 -5.69 -19.90 -19.35
C LYS A 519 -4.19 -19.60 -19.29
N LYS A 520 -3.81 -18.31 -19.23
CA LYS A 520 -2.42 -17.89 -19.06
C LYS A 520 -1.86 -18.10 -17.66
N PHE A 521 -2.74 -18.22 -16.66
CA PHE A 521 -2.37 -18.59 -15.31
C PHE A 521 -2.41 -20.11 -15.21
N LYS A 522 -1.26 -20.72 -14.95
CA LYS A 522 -1.09 -22.18 -14.84
C LYS A 522 -0.74 -22.54 -13.42
N PHE A 523 -1.32 -23.62 -12.91
CA PHE A 523 -1.14 -24.06 -11.53
C PHE A 523 -0.64 -25.50 -11.50
N ASN A 524 0.55 -25.70 -10.94
CA ASN A 524 1.13 -27.01 -10.67
C ASN A 524 1.03 -27.26 -9.16
N PHE A 525 0.28 -28.30 -8.78
CA PHE A 525 0.09 -28.67 -7.37
C PHE A 525 1.08 -29.78 -7.00
N ILE A 526 1.93 -29.52 -6.01
CA ILE A 526 3.00 -30.41 -5.57
C ILE A 526 2.70 -30.84 -4.14
N ASN A 527 2.09 -32.02 -3.96
CA ASN A 527 1.84 -32.58 -2.63
C ASN A 527 3.08 -33.27 -2.10
N ALA A 528 3.93 -32.48 -1.43
CA ALA A 528 5.19 -32.94 -0.89
C ALA A 528 5.62 -32.03 0.27
N ASP A 529 6.54 -32.53 1.09
CA ASP A 529 7.27 -31.67 2.01
C ASP A 529 8.25 -30.78 1.22
N PHE A 530 8.06 -29.47 1.30
CA PHE A 530 8.90 -28.48 0.63
C PHE A 530 10.38 -28.68 0.95
N LEU A 531 10.76 -29.03 2.18
CA LEU A 531 12.16 -29.13 2.59
C LEU A 531 12.88 -30.34 1.98
N THR A 532 12.16 -31.42 1.69
CA THR A 532 12.73 -32.65 1.10
C THR A 532 12.47 -32.81 -0.39
N TYR A 533 11.48 -32.11 -0.95
CA TYR A 533 11.17 -32.20 -2.38
C TYR A 533 12.31 -31.66 -3.26
N ASN A 534 12.68 -32.41 -4.30
CA ASN A 534 13.75 -32.03 -5.21
C ASN A 534 13.23 -31.19 -6.37
N PHE A 535 13.66 -29.94 -6.43
CA PHE A 535 13.30 -29.01 -7.50
C PHE A 535 14.38 -28.98 -8.57
N ASN A 536 13.98 -29.15 -9.84
CA ASN A 536 14.89 -29.11 -10.99
C ASN A 536 14.82 -27.77 -11.75
N THR A 537 14.23 -26.74 -11.15
CA THR A 537 13.97 -25.45 -11.82
C THR A 537 14.25 -24.30 -10.87
N LYS A 538 14.83 -23.23 -11.41
CA LYS A 538 14.97 -21.95 -10.72
C LYS A 538 13.74 -21.09 -10.96
N TYR A 539 13.28 -20.41 -9.93
CA TYR A 539 12.08 -19.60 -9.93
C TYR A 539 12.40 -18.11 -10.07
N ASP A 540 11.51 -17.38 -10.72
CA ASP A 540 11.63 -15.92 -10.73
C ASP A 540 11.36 -15.35 -9.35
N ILE A 541 10.35 -15.88 -8.67
CA ILE A 541 9.88 -15.43 -7.37
C ILE A 541 9.57 -16.65 -6.50
N VAL A 542 10.04 -16.63 -5.26
CA VAL A 542 9.55 -17.48 -4.18
C VAL A 542 8.89 -16.57 -3.16
N VAL A 543 7.61 -16.79 -2.87
CA VAL A 543 6.84 -15.94 -1.96
C VAL A 543 5.95 -16.81 -1.09
N GLY A 544 5.69 -16.43 0.16
CA GLY A 544 4.74 -17.15 1.00
C GLY A 544 4.89 -16.90 2.51
N ASN A 545 4.15 -17.70 3.29
CA ASN A 545 4.17 -17.69 4.74
C ASN A 545 4.57 -19.08 5.29
N PRO A 546 5.88 -19.35 5.48
CA PRO A 546 6.35 -20.64 5.99
C PRO A 546 5.80 -20.99 7.40
N PRO A 547 5.75 -22.27 7.76
CA PRO A 547 5.28 -22.70 9.08
C PRO A 547 6.23 -22.27 10.22
N TYR A 548 5.67 -21.81 11.35
CA TYR A 548 6.45 -21.30 12.50
C TYR A 548 6.78 -22.36 13.55
N LYS A 549 6.48 -23.64 13.29
CA LYS A 549 6.65 -24.75 14.24
C LYS A 549 8.13 -24.98 14.55
N LYS A 550 8.44 -25.23 15.82
CA LYS A 550 9.74 -25.76 16.28
C LYS A 550 9.67 -27.27 16.39
N LEU A 551 10.61 -27.98 15.76
CA LEU A 551 10.71 -29.43 15.84
C LEU A 551 11.40 -29.84 17.14
N THR A 552 10.65 -30.45 18.06
CA THR A 552 11.18 -30.97 19.34
C THR A 552 11.05 -32.49 19.48
N ASN A 553 10.08 -33.12 18.80
CA ASN A 553 9.68 -34.51 19.07
C ASN A 553 10.01 -35.48 17.92
N SER A 554 10.76 -35.07 16.89
CA SER A 554 11.14 -35.93 15.76
C SER A 554 12.60 -35.74 15.40
N GLN A 555 13.46 -36.58 15.99
CA GLN A 555 14.92 -36.51 15.82
C GLN A 555 15.34 -36.81 14.37
N GLU A 556 14.68 -37.79 13.72
CA GLU A 556 14.99 -38.21 12.35
C GLU A 556 14.69 -37.10 11.33
N LEU A 557 13.48 -36.52 11.37
CA LEU A 557 13.11 -35.40 10.49
C LEU A 557 13.99 -34.17 10.72
N LEU A 558 14.33 -33.88 11.98
CA LEU A 558 15.23 -32.78 12.30
C LEU A 558 16.62 -33.00 11.72
N SER A 559 17.18 -34.20 11.86
CA SER A 559 18.47 -34.55 11.25
C SER A 559 18.41 -34.45 9.72
N LEU A 560 17.31 -34.87 9.09
CA LEU A 560 17.11 -34.76 7.65
C LEU A 560 17.09 -33.29 7.18
N TYR A 561 16.37 -32.41 7.88
CA TYR A 561 16.33 -30.99 7.53
C TYR A 561 17.64 -30.28 7.81
N LYS A 562 18.36 -30.66 8.87
CA LYS A 562 19.69 -30.11 9.18
C LYS A 562 20.77 -30.60 8.21
N PHE A 563 20.62 -31.76 7.59
CA PHE A 563 21.64 -32.35 6.71
C PHE A 563 22.08 -31.40 5.58
N ASN A 564 21.13 -30.65 4.99
CA ASN A 564 21.41 -29.70 3.91
C ASN A 564 21.34 -28.23 4.35
N ALA A 565 21.12 -27.96 5.63
CA ALA A 565 21.02 -26.60 6.16
C ALA A 565 22.37 -26.10 6.68
N ARG A 566 22.66 -24.82 6.43
CA ARG A 566 23.82 -24.14 7.01
C ARG A 566 23.59 -23.81 8.49
N ASN A 567 22.37 -23.39 8.86
CA ASN A 567 22.05 -23.15 10.26
C ASN A 567 21.63 -24.46 10.97
N ASN A 568 22.57 -25.09 11.67
CA ASN A 568 22.32 -26.27 12.49
C ASN A 568 22.00 -25.94 13.97
N GLU A 569 21.99 -24.66 14.36
CA GLU A 569 21.73 -24.20 15.73
C GLU A 569 20.22 -24.07 16.05
N THR A 570 19.38 -24.00 15.02
CA THR A 570 17.93 -23.90 15.18
C THR A 570 17.19 -25.20 14.84
N ASN A 571 15.98 -25.34 15.40
CA ASN A 571 15.02 -26.38 15.04
C ASN A 571 13.71 -25.78 14.48
N ASN A 572 13.69 -24.48 14.17
CA ASN A 572 12.51 -23.81 13.64
C ASN A 572 12.40 -24.01 12.13
N LEU A 573 11.24 -24.48 11.67
CA LEU A 573 11.02 -24.81 10.26
C LEU A 573 11.25 -23.62 9.32
N PHE A 574 10.75 -22.44 9.68
CA PHE A 574 10.85 -21.26 8.82
C PHE A 574 12.31 -20.91 8.45
N SER A 575 13.30 -21.22 9.30
CA SER A 575 14.72 -20.99 8.99
C SER A 575 15.18 -21.88 7.83
N PHE A 576 14.83 -23.17 7.86
CA PHE A 576 15.14 -24.09 6.76
C PHE A 576 14.40 -23.71 5.48
N PHE A 577 13.17 -23.20 5.60
CA PHE A 577 12.41 -22.68 4.47
C PHE A 577 13.11 -21.48 3.81
N ILE A 578 13.65 -20.55 4.59
CA ILE A 578 14.42 -19.40 4.07
C ILE A 578 15.61 -19.89 3.23
N GLU A 579 16.44 -20.79 3.78
CA GLU A 579 17.63 -21.28 3.09
C GLU A 579 17.29 -21.97 1.77
N LYS A 580 16.29 -22.86 1.78
CA LYS A 580 15.85 -23.54 0.57
C LYS A 580 15.25 -22.57 -0.44
N ALA A 581 14.42 -21.62 -0.01
CA ALA A 581 13.86 -20.59 -0.88
C ALA A 581 14.95 -19.74 -1.56
N ILE A 582 16.02 -19.38 -0.83
CA ILE A 582 17.19 -18.66 -1.37
C ILE A 582 17.88 -19.46 -2.48
N SER A 583 17.97 -20.78 -2.35
CA SER A 583 18.57 -21.64 -3.39
C SER A 583 17.72 -21.71 -4.67
N LEU A 584 16.40 -21.51 -4.55
CA LEU A 584 15.43 -21.74 -5.63
C LEU A 584 15.00 -20.46 -6.36
N GLY A 585 14.85 -19.34 -5.67
CA GLY A 585 14.27 -18.11 -6.23
C GLY A 585 15.31 -17.06 -6.59
N ASN A 586 15.10 -16.30 -7.67
CA ASN A 586 15.85 -15.07 -7.95
C ASN A 586 15.44 -13.93 -6.99
N PHE A 587 14.15 -13.88 -6.66
CA PHE A 587 13.61 -13.03 -5.60
C PHE A 587 12.90 -13.90 -4.56
N VAL A 588 13.13 -13.61 -3.29
CA VAL A 588 12.53 -14.34 -2.17
C VAL A 588 11.86 -13.34 -1.25
N SER A 589 10.58 -13.56 -0.93
CA SER A 589 9.86 -12.75 0.05
C SER A 589 8.97 -13.60 0.93
N LEU A 590 9.33 -13.71 2.21
CA LEU A 590 8.65 -14.58 3.16
C LEU A 590 8.18 -13.79 4.38
N ILE A 591 7.03 -14.18 4.92
CA ILE A 591 6.56 -13.73 6.24
C ILE A 591 7.11 -14.71 7.28
N VAL A 592 7.80 -14.20 8.29
CA VAL A 592 8.53 -15.01 9.26
C VAL A 592 8.41 -14.41 10.67
N PRO A 593 8.64 -15.21 11.72
CA PRO A 593 8.69 -14.69 13.08
C PRO A 593 9.76 -13.62 13.24
N LYS A 594 9.43 -12.55 13.96
CA LYS A 594 10.33 -11.42 14.26
C LYS A 594 11.60 -11.87 15.00
N SER A 595 11.54 -12.98 15.72
CA SER A 595 12.72 -13.58 16.37
C SER A 595 13.91 -13.76 15.43
N LEU A 596 13.70 -13.91 14.12
CA LEU A 596 14.75 -13.92 13.09
C LEU A 596 15.77 -12.78 13.26
N ILE A 597 15.30 -11.57 13.58
CA ILE A 597 16.15 -10.38 13.61
C ILE A 597 16.85 -10.13 14.96
N ASN A 598 16.61 -10.96 15.97
CA ASN A 598 17.14 -10.73 17.33
C ASN A 598 17.64 -11.98 18.07
N SER A 599 17.07 -13.16 17.82
CA SER A 599 17.38 -14.33 18.65
C SER A 599 18.73 -14.98 18.26
N PRO A 600 19.48 -15.53 19.24
CA PRO A 600 20.77 -16.17 18.99
C PRO A 600 20.71 -17.32 17.98
N GLU A 601 19.67 -18.17 18.05
CA GLU A 601 19.53 -19.34 17.16
C GLU A 601 19.38 -19.00 15.67
N PHE A 602 19.24 -17.71 15.31
CA PHE A 602 19.15 -17.24 13.92
C PHE A 602 20.35 -16.38 13.49
N ASN A 603 21.44 -16.34 14.25
CA ASN A 603 22.67 -15.63 13.87
C ASN A 603 23.14 -16.07 12.47
N ILE A 604 23.31 -17.39 12.27
CA ILE A 604 23.72 -17.97 10.98
C ILE A 604 22.71 -17.64 9.87
N THR A 605 21.40 -17.69 10.16
CA THR A 605 20.36 -17.33 9.19
C THR A 605 20.47 -15.87 8.75
N ARG A 606 20.80 -14.95 9.66
CA ARG A 606 21.03 -13.53 9.33
C ARG A 606 22.28 -13.35 8.47
N ASP A 607 23.35 -14.10 8.73
CA ASP A 607 24.56 -14.06 7.89
C ASP A 607 24.24 -14.51 6.46
N ILE A 608 23.47 -15.60 6.29
CA ILE A 608 23.01 -16.08 4.99
C ILE A 608 22.19 -15.01 4.25
N LEU A 609 21.32 -14.29 4.96
CA LEU A 609 20.54 -13.18 4.38
C LEU A 609 21.44 -12.01 3.98
N ASN A 610 22.47 -11.68 4.78
CA ASN A 610 23.39 -10.57 4.55
C ASN A 610 24.38 -10.84 3.39
N GLU A 611 24.63 -12.12 3.06
CA GLU A 611 25.37 -12.51 1.85
C GLU A 611 24.60 -12.17 0.56
N LYS A 612 23.29 -11.94 0.64
CA LYS A 612 22.40 -11.64 -0.50
C LYS A 612 21.99 -10.16 -0.51
N ASN A 613 21.33 -9.73 -1.58
CA ASN A 613 20.87 -8.36 -1.70
C ASN A 613 19.52 -8.18 -0.97
N LEU A 614 19.57 -7.94 0.34
CA LEU A 614 18.38 -7.67 1.16
C LEU A 614 17.84 -6.27 0.89
N LEU A 615 16.64 -6.17 0.33
CA LEU A 615 16.08 -4.90 -0.15
C LEU A 615 15.16 -4.23 0.86
N LYS A 616 14.40 -5.04 1.62
CA LYS A 616 13.34 -4.55 2.50
C LYS A 616 13.10 -5.45 3.70
N ILE A 617 12.74 -4.85 4.82
CA ILE A 617 12.07 -5.50 5.95
C ILE A 617 10.77 -4.74 6.25
N CYS A 618 9.66 -5.46 6.44
CA CYS A 618 8.40 -4.92 6.92
C CYS A 618 8.06 -5.54 8.28
N ASP A 619 7.90 -4.73 9.32
CA ASP A 619 7.56 -5.18 10.67
C ASP A 619 6.07 -5.01 10.96
N TYR A 620 5.39 -6.14 11.18
CA TYR A 620 3.97 -6.18 11.50
C TYR A 620 3.72 -6.20 13.02
N GLY A 621 4.73 -6.51 13.83
CA GLY A 621 4.58 -6.77 15.26
C GLY A 621 3.49 -7.80 15.55
N GLU A 622 2.70 -7.58 16.60
CA GLU A 622 1.52 -8.40 16.92
C GLU A 622 0.33 -8.14 15.98
N LYS A 623 0.36 -7.06 15.18
CA LYS A 623 -0.75 -6.71 14.25
C LYS A 623 -0.82 -7.67 13.05
N GLY A 624 0.21 -8.50 12.85
CA GLY A 624 0.30 -9.46 11.76
C GLY A 624 -0.79 -10.53 11.79
N PHE A 625 -1.01 -11.19 12.93
CA PHE A 625 -1.92 -12.32 13.02
C PHE A 625 -2.81 -12.20 14.25
N LYS A 626 -4.12 -12.00 14.04
CA LYS A 626 -5.08 -11.80 15.12
C LYS A 626 -5.21 -13.06 15.97
N GLY A 627 -5.13 -12.91 17.30
CA GLY A 627 -5.29 -14.01 18.25
C GLY A 627 -4.03 -14.88 18.44
N VAL A 628 -2.94 -14.57 17.74
CA VAL A 628 -1.68 -15.29 17.81
C VAL A 628 -0.66 -14.44 18.54
N LYS A 629 -0.06 -14.98 19.60
CA LYS A 629 0.98 -14.29 20.40
C LYS A 629 2.37 -14.40 19.73
N ILE A 630 2.46 -14.13 18.44
CA ILE A 630 3.70 -14.16 17.66
C ILE A 630 3.83 -12.84 16.91
N GLU A 631 4.98 -12.19 17.06
CA GLU A 631 5.33 -11.01 16.29
C GLU A 631 5.98 -11.44 14.98
N THR A 632 5.62 -10.82 13.86
CA THR A 632 6.09 -11.21 12.53
C THR A 632 6.65 -10.05 11.74
N ILE A 633 7.57 -10.40 10.85
CA ILE A 633 8.10 -9.50 9.83
C ILE A 633 7.95 -10.17 8.46
N SER A 634 8.09 -9.40 7.39
CA SER A 634 8.45 -9.95 6.09
C SER A 634 9.75 -9.31 5.60
N PHE A 635 10.40 -9.96 4.67
CA PHE A 635 11.56 -9.41 3.98
C PHE A 635 11.44 -9.56 2.47
N LEU A 636 12.16 -8.75 1.71
CA LEU A 636 12.38 -8.94 0.28
C LEU A 636 13.87 -9.04 0.01
N LEU A 637 14.26 -10.13 -0.65
CA LEU A 637 15.64 -10.47 -0.96
C LEU A 637 15.79 -10.74 -2.45
N GLU A 638 16.83 -10.21 -3.05
CA GLU A 638 17.28 -10.60 -4.39
C GLU A 638 18.53 -11.48 -4.28
N THR A 639 18.43 -12.71 -4.77
CA THR A 639 19.49 -13.73 -4.62
C THR A 639 20.44 -13.74 -5.82
N SER A 640 19.99 -13.24 -6.97
CA SER A 640 20.75 -13.28 -8.24
C SER A 640 21.62 -12.05 -8.49
N SER A 641 21.47 -10.99 -7.70
CA SER A 641 22.25 -9.77 -7.91
C SER A 641 23.71 -9.95 -7.52
N LYS A 642 24.61 -9.46 -8.38
CA LYS A 642 26.04 -9.34 -8.09
C LYS A 642 26.38 -8.10 -7.25
N LYS A 643 25.46 -7.14 -7.17
CA LYS A 643 25.63 -5.88 -6.41
C LYS A 643 24.65 -5.87 -5.24
N GLN A 644 25.18 -5.60 -4.05
CA GLN A 644 24.34 -5.34 -2.89
C GLN A 644 24.01 -3.85 -2.80
N THR A 645 22.78 -3.50 -2.45
CA THR A 645 22.41 -2.12 -2.12
C THR A 645 23.01 -1.74 -0.77
N GLU A 646 23.49 -0.50 -0.64
CA GLU A 646 23.98 0.04 0.64
C GLU A 646 22.82 0.32 1.61
N ASN A 647 21.67 0.71 1.07
CA ASN A 647 20.47 1.03 1.84
C ASN A 647 19.47 -0.13 1.85
N ILE A 648 18.66 -0.15 2.91
CA ILE A 648 17.50 -1.02 3.08
C ILE A 648 16.26 -0.18 3.39
N LEU A 649 15.12 -0.68 2.93
CA LEU A 649 13.82 -0.10 3.23
C LEU A 649 13.19 -0.76 4.47
N ILE A 650 12.79 0.04 5.44
CA ILE A 650 12.11 -0.39 6.67
C ILE A 650 10.68 0.16 6.66
N GLU A 651 9.69 -0.73 6.62
CA GLU A 651 8.28 -0.37 6.80
C GLU A 651 7.80 -0.91 8.15
N SER A 652 7.14 -0.08 8.97
CA SER A 652 6.65 -0.50 10.27
C SER A 652 5.16 -0.22 10.44
N TYR A 653 4.40 -1.26 10.79
CA TYR A 653 3.01 -1.13 11.22
C TYR A 653 2.91 -0.78 12.72
N ILE A 654 4.04 -0.82 13.45
CA ILE A 654 4.11 -0.50 14.88
C ILE A 654 4.27 1.00 15.07
N THR A 655 5.29 1.60 14.42
CA THR A 655 5.56 3.04 14.49
C THR A 655 4.88 3.82 13.37
N GLU A 656 4.23 3.13 12.44
CA GLU A 656 3.53 3.73 11.29
C GLU A 656 4.48 4.57 10.42
N THR A 657 5.70 4.06 10.25
CA THR A 657 6.78 4.71 9.49
C THR A 657 7.17 3.90 8.25
N PHE A 658 7.77 4.60 7.30
CA PHE A 658 8.37 4.03 6.09
C PHE A 658 9.68 4.78 5.85
N GLU A 659 10.81 4.11 6.03
CA GLU A 659 12.13 4.73 6.06
C GLU A 659 13.14 4.02 5.16
N VAL A 660 14.11 4.77 4.66
CA VAL A 660 15.29 4.24 3.98
C VAL A 660 16.48 4.49 4.90
N LYS A 661 17.22 3.43 5.24
CA LYS A 661 18.35 3.49 6.18
C LYS A 661 19.57 2.74 5.63
N PRO A 662 20.81 3.14 5.98
CA PRO A 662 22.00 2.37 5.64
C PRO A 662 22.01 1.00 6.33
N LYS A 663 22.35 -0.06 5.59
CA LYS A 663 22.48 -1.41 6.14
C LYS A 663 23.60 -1.50 7.16
N GLU A 664 24.74 -0.88 6.88
CA GLU A 664 25.88 -0.84 7.79
C GLU A 664 25.52 -0.25 9.17
N TYR A 665 24.54 0.67 9.18
CA TYR A 665 24.06 1.30 10.40
C TYR A 665 23.11 0.37 11.18
N LEU A 666 22.11 -0.23 10.52
CA LEU A 666 21.12 -1.09 11.18
C LEU A 666 21.66 -2.49 11.52
N PHE A 667 22.61 -3.00 10.72
CA PHE A 667 23.18 -4.35 10.82
C PHE A 667 24.63 -4.31 11.33
N SER A 668 25.00 -3.24 12.03
CA SER A 668 26.35 -3.07 12.57
C SER A 668 26.73 -4.20 13.53
N ASN A 669 27.93 -4.76 13.35
CA ASN A 669 28.51 -5.75 14.25
C ASN A 669 28.86 -5.18 15.65
N ARG A 670 28.67 -3.88 15.88
CA ARG A 670 28.74 -3.27 17.23
C ARG A 670 27.68 -3.83 18.17
N PHE A 671 26.57 -4.35 17.63
CA PHE A 671 25.44 -4.87 18.38
C PHE A 671 25.20 -6.35 18.05
N PRO A 672 24.61 -7.14 18.96
CA PRO A 672 24.48 -8.59 18.81
C PRO A 672 23.51 -9.02 17.69
N TYR A 673 22.68 -8.11 17.19
CA TYR A 673 21.69 -8.38 16.16
C TYR A 673 21.21 -7.11 15.46
N TRP A 674 20.36 -7.28 14.43
CA TRP A 674 19.86 -6.18 13.61
C TRP A 674 18.91 -5.28 14.40
N LEU A 675 19.19 -3.97 14.42
CA LEU A 675 18.39 -2.96 15.11
C LEU A 675 17.65 -2.10 14.08
N ILE A 676 16.51 -2.59 13.59
CA ILE A 676 15.76 -1.95 12.49
C ILE A 676 15.12 -0.61 12.89
N TYR A 677 15.07 -0.28 14.19
CA TYR A 677 14.59 1.00 14.72
C TYR A 677 15.72 1.88 15.29
N ARG A 678 16.99 1.53 15.07
CA ARG A 678 18.14 2.29 15.56
C ARG A 678 18.05 3.75 15.09
N ASN A 679 18.26 4.69 16.00
CA ASN A 679 18.19 6.12 15.75
C ASN A 679 19.25 6.87 16.57
N GLU A 680 19.31 8.19 16.40
CA GLU A 680 20.31 9.03 17.07
C GLU A 680 20.18 9.00 18.59
N GLU A 681 18.95 9.03 19.13
CA GLU A 681 18.71 8.93 20.58
C GLU A 681 19.27 7.63 21.17
N PHE A 682 19.12 6.51 20.45
CA PHE A 682 19.69 5.23 20.85
C PHE A 682 21.22 5.24 20.87
N ASP A 683 21.84 5.92 19.90
CA ASP A 683 23.30 6.02 19.79
C ASP A 683 23.91 6.88 20.91
N GLN A 684 23.29 8.02 21.22
CA GLN A 684 23.70 8.90 22.32
C GLN A 684 23.69 8.15 23.66
N ILE A 685 22.69 7.31 23.92
CA ILE A 685 22.62 6.49 25.13
C ILE A 685 23.64 5.35 25.07
N SER A 686 23.82 4.72 23.90
CA SER A 686 24.83 3.67 23.70
C SER A 686 26.25 4.14 24.00
N GLU A 687 26.55 5.42 23.77
CA GLU A 687 27.87 5.99 24.03
C GLU A 687 28.16 6.20 25.52
N LYS A 688 27.12 6.38 26.36
CA LYS A 688 27.24 6.49 27.82
C LYS A 688 27.44 5.16 28.54
N MET A 689 27.31 4.04 27.82
CA MET A 689 27.22 2.70 28.41
C MET A 689 28.41 1.81 28.02
N LYS A 690 28.86 0.97 28.95
CA LYS A 690 29.75 -0.17 28.71
C LYS A 690 28.89 -1.44 28.65
N PHE A 691 28.67 -1.93 27.44
CA PHE A 691 27.84 -3.12 27.16
C PHE A 691 28.62 -4.44 27.28
N ASP A 692 27.90 -5.55 27.11
CA ASP A 692 28.40 -6.93 27.11
C ASP A 692 29.05 -7.40 28.42
N ILE A 693 28.47 -7.00 29.55
CA ILE A 693 29.04 -7.32 30.88
C ILE A 693 28.37 -8.51 31.58
N PHE A 694 27.26 -9.03 31.06
CA PHE A 694 26.48 -10.09 31.70
C PHE A 694 26.28 -11.32 30.81
N ASN A 695 26.18 -12.48 31.45
CA ASN A 695 25.52 -13.67 30.93
C ASN A 695 24.11 -13.74 31.51
N SER A 696 23.17 -14.31 30.74
CA SER A 696 21.79 -14.49 31.18
C SER A 696 21.49 -15.95 31.51
N PHE A 697 20.69 -16.16 32.55
CA PHE A 697 20.08 -17.44 32.87
C PHE A 697 18.60 -17.26 33.16
N ARG A 698 17.79 -18.24 32.74
CA ARG A 698 16.36 -18.26 32.98
C ARG A 698 15.92 -19.69 33.20
N ASP A 699 15.35 -19.96 34.36
CA ASP A 699 14.79 -21.28 34.67
C ASP A 699 13.34 -21.38 34.22
N ARG A 700 12.97 -22.46 33.55
CA ARG A 700 11.58 -22.73 33.14
C ARG A 700 10.96 -23.92 33.88
N GLN A 701 11.71 -24.55 34.78
CA GLN A 701 11.29 -25.72 35.54
C GLN A 701 10.26 -25.36 36.63
N ILE A 702 10.28 -24.12 37.13
CA ILE A 702 9.33 -23.66 38.15
C ILE A 702 7.95 -23.38 37.53
N THR A 703 6.96 -24.16 37.96
CA THR A 703 5.56 -24.02 37.55
C THR A 703 4.65 -23.87 38.77
N LYS A 704 3.39 -23.48 38.55
CA LYS A 704 2.38 -23.38 39.62
C LYS A 704 2.18 -24.69 40.40
N GLN A 705 2.50 -25.84 39.82
CA GLN A 705 2.31 -27.14 40.45
C GLN A 705 3.28 -27.41 41.60
N ILE A 706 4.48 -26.82 41.54
CA ILE A 706 5.52 -27.04 42.56
C ILE A 706 5.63 -25.90 43.58
N THR A 707 4.92 -24.79 43.35
CA THR A 707 4.89 -23.62 44.24
C THR A 707 3.74 -23.67 45.27
N LYS A 708 3.96 -23.11 46.46
CA LYS A 708 3.03 -23.06 47.61
C LYS A 708 2.84 -21.62 48.12
N GLU A 709 1.84 -21.42 48.97
CA GLU A 709 1.59 -20.12 49.64
C GLU A 709 2.64 -19.79 50.72
N ASN A 710 3.23 -20.81 51.34
CA ASN A 710 4.29 -20.69 52.34
C ASN A 710 5.34 -21.79 52.08
N GLY A 711 6.59 -21.54 52.45
CA GLY A 711 7.69 -22.49 52.29
C GLY A 711 9.06 -21.89 52.62
N ILE A 712 10.11 -22.68 52.46
CA ILE A 712 11.48 -22.31 52.87
C ILE A 712 12.08 -21.23 51.97
N PHE A 713 11.95 -21.38 50.64
CA PHE A 713 12.55 -20.48 49.66
C PHE A 713 11.47 -19.67 48.96
N ARG A 714 11.62 -18.35 48.95
CA ARG A 714 10.69 -17.46 48.23
C ARG A 714 11.00 -17.47 46.74
N VAL A 715 9.96 -17.66 45.92
CA VAL A 715 10.06 -17.62 44.45
C VAL A 715 9.66 -16.23 43.96
N LEU A 716 10.63 -15.48 43.47
CA LEU A 716 10.45 -14.15 42.91
C LEU A 716 10.05 -14.23 41.43
N LYS A 717 8.99 -13.49 41.10
CA LYS A 717 8.43 -13.37 39.76
C LYS A 717 8.54 -11.93 39.27
N SER A 718 8.16 -11.69 38.01
CA SER A 718 8.37 -10.41 37.33
C SER A 718 7.81 -9.19 38.08
N ARG A 719 6.68 -9.32 38.78
CA ARG A 719 6.09 -8.21 39.55
C ARG A 719 6.80 -7.95 40.89
N ASN A 720 7.54 -8.93 41.41
CA ASN A 720 8.31 -8.77 42.64
C ASN A 720 9.54 -7.89 42.42
N VAL A 721 10.17 -7.96 41.25
CA VAL A 721 11.36 -7.15 40.96
C VAL A 721 10.94 -5.68 40.83
N GLY A 722 11.47 -4.79 41.66
CA GLY A 722 11.35 -3.33 41.56
C GLY A 722 12.64 -2.71 41.00
N ASN A 723 12.78 -1.39 41.15
CA ASN A 723 14.03 -0.69 40.82
C ASN A 723 14.86 -0.59 42.11
N ASN A 724 15.98 -1.30 42.19
CA ASN A 724 16.77 -1.47 43.42
C ASN A 724 16.03 -2.10 44.61
N GLU A 725 14.87 -2.71 44.40
CA GLU A 725 14.06 -3.28 45.47
C GLU A 725 13.39 -4.59 45.07
N VAL A 726 12.95 -5.37 46.06
CA VAL A 726 12.09 -6.53 45.88
C VAL A 726 10.78 -6.30 46.64
N LYS A 727 9.67 -6.31 45.90
CA LYS A 727 8.32 -6.02 46.39
C LYS A 727 7.69 -7.27 46.99
N GLU A 728 7.08 -7.09 48.16
CA GLU A 728 6.16 -8.05 48.77
C GLU A 728 4.75 -7.81 48.22
N LEU A 729 4.11 -8.88 47.73
CA LEU A 729 2.85 -8.78 47.03
C LEU A 729 1.87 -9.82 47.56
N GLU A 730 0.84 -9.33 48.24
CA GLU A 730 -0.26 -10.14 48.77
C GLU A 730 -0.93 -10.93 47.64
N ASN A 731 -1.22 -12.22 47.88
CA ASN A 731 -1.84 -13.14 46.92
C ASN A 731 -1.05 -13.34 45.60
N TYR A 732 0.23 -12.96 45.58
CA TYR A 732 1.12 -13.19 44.44
C TYR A 732 2.40 -13.91 44.83
N ASP A 733 2.93 -13.65 46.03
CA ASP A 733 4.12 -14.34 46.52
C ASP A 733 3.89 -15.83 46.66
N CYS A 734 4.92 -16.62 46.32
CA CYS A 734 4.88 -18.06 46.41
C CYS A 734 6.24 -18.62 46.78
N TYR A 735 6.26 -19.83 47.30
CA TYR A 735 7.41 -20.45 47.94
C TYR A 735 7.57 -21.90 47.51
N ILE A 736 8.77 -22.45 47.69
CA ILE A 736 9.05 -23.89 47.57
C ILE A 736 9.92 -24.35 48.73
N ASP A 737 9.86 -25.65 49.04
CA ASP A 737 10.65 -26.24 50.13
C ASP A 737 11.91 -26.95 49.63
N ASP A 738 11.92 -27.42 48.38
CA ASP A 738 13.00 -28.19 47.79
C ASP A 738 13.50 -27.54 46.49
N THR A 739 14.83 -27.44 46.36
CA THR A 739 15.53 -26.84 45.21
C THR A 739 16.47 -27.82 44.49
N GLU A 740 16.63 -29.07 44.97
CA GLU A 740 17.68 -29.99 44.52
C GLU A 740 17.68 -30.24 43.00
N ASN A 741 16.50 -30.27 42.38
CA ASN A 741 16.33 -30.55 40.95
C ASN A 741 16.16 -29.31 40.07
N LEU A 742 16.32 -28.11 40.63
CA LEU A 742 16.12 -26.85 39.91
C LEU A 742 17.46 -26.24 39.49
N ALA A 743 17.63 -25.98 38.19
CA ALA A 743 18.85 -25.38 37.68
C ALA A 743 19.10 -23.96 38.24
N VAL A 744 18.05 -23.25 38.68
CA VAL A 744 18.17 -21.96 39.37
C VAL A 744 18.85 -22.04 40.75
N ALA A 745 18.86 -23.21 41.39
CA ALA A 745 19.39 -23.38 42.74
C ALA A 745 20.87 -22.98 42.87
N LYS A 746 21.65 -23.09 41.78
CA LYS A 746 23.05 -22.66 41.72
C LYS A 746 23.27 -21.16 41.94
N PHE A 747 22.22 -20.35 41.92
CA PHE A 747 22.28 -18.91 42.19
C PHE A 747 21.83 -18.54 43.60
N LEU A 748 21.29 -19.49 44.36
CA LEU A 748 20.80 -19.26 45.71
C LEU A 748 21.92 -18.69 46.60
N ASN A 749 21.60 -17.63 47.34
CA ASN A 749 22.50 -16.95 48.29
C ASN A 749 23.75 -16.29 47.69
N ARG A 750 23.84 -16.17 46.36
CA ARG A 750 24.85 -15.34 45.71
C ARG A 750 24.47 -13.86 45.79
N ASP A 751 25.46 -13.01 46.09
CA ASP A 751 25.33 -11.55 46.18
C ASP A 751 25.70 -10.83 44.88
N ASP A 752 26.20 -11.56 43.89
CA ASP A 752 26.68 -11.04 42.60
C ASP A 752 25.67 -11.25 41.44
N VAL A 753 24.43 -11.59 41.76
CA VAL A 753 23.38 -11.94 40.78
C VAL A 753 22.35 -10.83 40.69
N VAL A 754 22.15 -10.30 39.48
CA VAL A 754 21.13 -9.28 39.20
C VAL A 754 19.88 -9.92 38.60
N MET A 755 18.71 -9.50 39.06
CA MET A 755 17.42 -9.95 38.56
C MET A 755 16.80 -8.92 37.63
N ILE A 756 16.30 -9.34 36.47
CA ILE A 756 15.56 -8.48 35.53
C ILE A 756 14.30 -9.18 35.03
N PRO A 757 13.12 -8.52 35.00
CA PRO A 757 11.92 -9.10 34.42
C PRO A 757 12.05 -9.37 32.91
N ASN A 758 11.51 -10.51 32.46
CA ASN A 758 11.38 -10.82 31.04
C ASN A 758 10.20 -10.04 30.39
N LEU A 759 10.26 -9.87 29.06
CA LEU A 759 9.15 -9.35 28.23
C LEU A 759 8.58 -7.99 28.68
N THR A 760 9.45 -7.06 29.11
CA THR A 760 9.05 -5.73 29.59
C THR A 760 9.72 -4.61 28.79
N TYR A 761 8.99 -3.52 28.57
CA TYR A 761 9.57 -2.22 28.16
C TYR A 761 9.94 -1.33 29.33
N TYR A 762 9.58 -1.73 30.54
CA TYR A 762 9.96 -1.06 31.78
C TYR A 762 11.05 -1.91 32.44
N PRO A 763 12.29 -1.81 31.94
CA PRO A 763 13.42 -2.44 32.60
C PRO A 763 13.50 -1.96 34.04
N ARG A 764 13.82 -2.90 34.92
CA ARG A 764 14.03 -2.68 36.33
C ARG A 764 14.87 -3.82 36.83
N ALA A 765 15.78 -3.52 37.73
CA ALA A 765 16.72 -4.51 38.21
C ALA A 765 16.94 -4.34 39.70
N SER A 766 17.26 -5.46 40.34
CA SER A 766 17.69 -5.51 41.74
C SER A 766 18.58 -6.73 41.93
N PHE A 767 19.41 -6.73 42.96
CA PHE A 767 20.18 -7.92 43.34
C PHE A 767 19.26 -9.01 43.88
N LEU A 768 19.60 -10.28 43.62
CA LEU A 768 18.89 -11.44 44.14
C LEU A 768 19.03 -11.49 45.67
N PRO A 769 17.94 -11.38 46.46
CA PRO A 769 18.04 -11.49 47.90
C PRO A 769 18.41 -12.91 48.35
N LYS A 770 19.06 -13.00 49.53
CA LYS A 770 19.31 -14.29 50.18
C LYS A 770 18.00 -15.05 50.43
N ASN A 771 18.08 -16.38 50.40
CA ASN A 771 16.96 -17.31 50.57
C ASN A 771 15.82 -17.13 49.54
N THR A 772 16.14 -16.63 48.35
CA THR A 772 15.19 -16.49 47.25
C THR A 772 15.70 -17.13 45.96
N ILE A 773 14.77 -17.51 45.09
CA ILE A 773 15.01 -17.99 43.73
C ILE A 773 14.03 -17.33 42.76
N THR A 774 14.17 -17.56 41.46
CA THR A 774 13.27 -16.95 40.46
C THR A 774 12.60 -17.99 39.56
N ASP A 775 11.39 -17.69 39.11
CA ASP A 775 10.73 -18.46 38.05
C ASP A 775 11.11 -17.94 36.65
N GLY A 776 10.54 -18.57 35.62
CA GLY A 776 10.80 -18.19 34.23
C GLY A 776 10.31 -16.80 33.83
N SER A 777 9.68 -16.01 34.69
CA SER A 777 9.31 -14.63 34.39
C SER A 777 10.43 -13.62 34.69
N VAL A 778 11.49 -14.04 35.38
CA VAL A 778 12.68 -13.22 35.70
C VAL A 778 13.92 -13.87 35.11
N ALA A 779 14.85 -13.07 34.60
CA ALA A 779 16.17 -13.50 34.19
C ALA A 779 17.18 -13.15 35.27
N LEU A 780 18.11 -14.07 35.52
CA LEU A 780 19.25 -13.88 36.40
C LEU A 780 20.47 -13.56 35.56
N LEU A 781 21.16 -12.48 35.92
CA LEU A 781 22.34 -12.00 35.25
C LEU A 781 23.56 -12.20 36.13
N THR A 782 24.60 -12.78 35.56
CA THR A 782 25.91 -12.94 36.20
C THR A 782 26.98 -12.28 35.36
N LEU A 783 27.99 -11.69 36.00
CA LEU A 783 29.07 -10.99 35.29
C LEU A 783 29.82 -11.92 34.34
N LYS A 784 30.19 -11.37 33.18
CA LYS A 784 31.25 -11.89 32.32
C LYS A 784 32.61 -11.47 32.92
N ASN A 785 33.59 -12.36 32.88
CA ASN A 785 34.92 -12.16 33.49
C ASN A 785 35.51 -10.78 33.12
N GLY A 786 35.97 -10.03 34.13
CA GLY A 786 36.68 -8.75 33.94
C GLY A 786 35.85 -7.47 34.09
N SER A 787 34.56 -7.55 34.45
CA SER A 787 33.71 -6.38 34.73
C SER A 787 33.45 -6.20 36.23
N ARG A 788 33.25 -4.95 36.70
CA ARG A 788 32.83 -4.68 38.09
C ARG A 788 31.34 -5.01 38.29
N LEU A 789 30.94 -5.20 39.53
CA LEU A 789 29.52 -5.29 39.88
C LEU A 789 28.80 -3.96 39.59
N PRO A 790 27.53 -4.00 39.16
CA PRO A 790 26.69 -2.81 39.07
C PRO A 790 26.55 -2.15 40.43
N THR A 791 26.62 -0.83 40.44
CA THR A 791 26.26 -0.01 41.60
C THR A 791 24.75 0.17 41.66
N GLU A 792 24.23 0.65 42.78
CA GLU A 792 22.82 1.07 42.88
C GLU A 792 22.44 2.06 41.78
N LYS A 793 23.32 3.02 41.43
CA LYS A 793 23.09 3.97 40.34
C LYS A 793 22.94 3.31 38.97
N ASP A 794 23.74 2.27 38.69
CA ASP A 794 23.64 1.52 37.42
C ASP A 794 22.28 0.82 37.31
N LEU A 795 21.85 0.17 38.39
CA LEU A 795 20.55 -0.51 38.46
C LEU A 795 19.37 0.48 38.41
N GLU A 796 19.49 1.62 39.10
CA GLU A 796 18.50 2.70 39.08
C GLU A 796 18.30 3.28 37.69
N TYR A 797 19.39 3.42 36.94
CA TYR A 797 19.37 3.93 35.58
C TYR A 797 18.57 3.03 34.64
N TYR A 798 18.61 1.70 34.84
CA TYR A 798 17.74 0.79 34.08
C TYR A 798 16.26 1.11 34.28
N GLY A 799 15.85 1.60 35.44
CA GLY A 799 14.48 2.05 35.70
C GLY A 799 14.11 3.42 35.13
N SER A 800 15.06 4.15 34.53
CA SER A 800 14.85 5.52 34.06
C SER A 800 14.04 5.59 32.76
N LYS A 801 13.41 6.76 32.52
CA LYS A 801 12.70 7.04 31.26
C LYS A 801 13.62 7.09 30.04
N GLU A 802 14.88 7.47 30.24
CA GLU A 802 15.90 7.50 29.20
C GLU A 802 16.23 6.07 28.75
N PHE A 803 16.57 5.18 29.70
CA PHE A 803 16.86 3.79 29.40
C PHE A 803 15.63 3.03 28.87
N GLU A 804 14.42 3.35 29.33
CA GLU A 804 13.17 2.81 28.73
C GLU A 804 13.09 3.07 27.22
N LYS A 805 13.32 4.32 26.77
CA LYS A 805 13.29 4.67 25.34
C LYS A 805 14.37 3.93 24.55
N PHE A 806 15.60 3.92 25.06
CA PHE A 806 16.72 3.16 24.49
C PHE A 806 16.39 1.68 24.35
N TYR A 807 15.90 1.08 25.42
CA TYR A 807 15.65 -0.35 25.48
C TYR A 807 14.47 -0.76 24.59
N ARG A 808 13.48 0.10 24.35
CA ARG A 808 12.45 -0.14 23.32
C ARG A 808 13.07 -0.32 21.93
N VAL A 809 14.05 0.50 21.56
CA VAL A 809 14.79 0.36 20.30
C VAL A 809 15.68 -0.89 20.32
N ALA A 810 16.41 -1.15 21.42
CA ALA A 810 17.20 -2.38 21.60
C ALA A 810 16.36 -3.65 21.42
N ARG A 811 15.07 -3.58 21.79
CA ARG A 811 14.10 -4.66 21.61
C ARG A 811 13.45 -4.70 20.23
N ASN A 812 13.83 -3.82 19.31
CA ASN A 812 13.12 -3.56 18.06
C ASN A 812 11.61 -3.34 18.26
N TYR A 813 11.19 -2.70 19.35
CA TYR A 813 9.78 -2.60 19.74
C TYR A 813 9.08 -3.98 19.79
N GLY A 814 9.79 -5.01 20.25
CA GLY A 814 9.25 -6.34 20.52
C GLY A 814 8.62 -6.45 21.91
N THR A 815 7.31 -6.71 21.96
CA THR A 815 6.56 -6.95 23.22
C THR A 815 6.63 -8.41 23.66
N ARG A 816 6.81 -9.36 22.73
CA ARG A 816 6.67 -10.81 22.98
C ARG A 816 7.81 -11.64 22.40
N SER A 817 8.56 -11.09 21.44
CA SER A 817 9.60 -11.79 20.67
C SER A 817 10.98 -11.77 21.32
N LEU A 818 11.20 -10.95 22.36
CA LEU A 818 12.50 -10.84 23.02
C LEU A 818 12.45 -11.13 24.52
N ASN A 819 12.82 -12.35 24.89
CA ASN A 819 13.21 -12.66 26.27
C ASN A 819 14.61 -12.11 26.55
N ILE A 820 14.96 -11.90 27.81
CA ILE A 820 16.35 -11.67 28.20
C ILE A 820 17.10 -13.00 27.97
N ASP A 821 18.03 -12.96 27.03
CA ASP A 821 18.87 -14.07 26.59
C ASP A 821 20.30 -13.53 26.34
N ASN A 822 21.21 -14.39 25.89
CA ASN A 822 22.62 -13.99 25.74
C ASN A 822 22.85 -12.93 24.66
N ASN A 823 21.89 -12.69 23.77
CA ASN A 823 21.95 -11.57 22.83
C ASN A 823 21.37 -10.30 23.45
N SER A 824 20.16 -10.35 24.00
CA SER A 824 19.47 -9.15 24.51
C SER A 824 20.02 -8.63 25.83
N VAL A 825 20.68 -9.48 26.63
CA VAL A 825 21.38 -9.08 27.85
C VAL A 825 22.53 -8.11 27.56
N PHE A 826 23.09 -8.13 26.34
CA PHE A 826 24.14 -7.21 25.89
C PHE A 826 23.84 -5.74 26.23
N PHE A 827 22.58 -5.33 26.10
CA PHE A 827 22.12 -3.95 26.28
C PHE A 827 22.01 -3.52 27.75
N PHE A 828 22.12 -4.45 28.70
CA PHE A 828 22.23 -4.14 30.12
C PHE A 828 23.71 -3.96 30.46
N GLY A 829 24.19 -2.73 30.29
CA GLY A 829 25.57 -2.32 30.53
C GLY A 829 25.76 -1.53 31.81
N LEU A 830 27.01 -1.15 32.11
CA LEU A 830 27.31 -0.18 33.18
C LEU A 830 27.35 1.23 32.61
N LEU A 831 27.03 2.24 33.42
CA LEU A 831 27.33 3.63 33.05
C LEU A 831 28.85 3.80 32.99
N LYS A 832 29.34 4.45 31.94
CA LYS A 832 30.73 4.91 31.90
C LYS A 832 30.90 5.99 32.96
N GLU A 833 31.96 5.90 33.74
CA GLU A 833 32.34 6.98 34.64
C GLU A 833 32.63 8.21 33.76
N ILE A 834 31.89 9.30 33.99
CA ILE A 834 32.21 10.59 33.39
C ILE A 834 33.43 11.08 34.18
N GLU A 835 34.61 11.03 33.57
CA GLU A 835 35.80 11.72 34.09
C GLU A 835 35.56 13.23 34.20
#